data_AF-A0A1C5ZLJ3-F1
#
_entry.id   AF-A0A1C5ZLJ3-F1
#
_cell.length_a   1.000
_cell.length_b   1.000
_cell.length_c   1.000
_cell.angle_alpha   90.00
_cell.angle_beta   90.00
_cell.angle_gamma   90.00
#
_symmetry.space_group_name_H-M   'P 1'
#
loop_
_entity.id
_entity.type
_entity.pdbx_description
1 polymer ?
#
loop_
_entity_poly.entity_id
_entity_poly.type
_entity_poly.pdbx_seq_one_letter_code
_entity_poly.pdbx_strand_id
1 'polypeptide(L)'
;MSSIEFLEKQREKIFESIRKIERLEGLENENNSLEMSELNLEKAKVNSQINELNQKLSGLKFQLDQINQKMSNLSSSGVNKILDAIKKQRWYFFKNKPKVLMDKYTGLLWANLNDFLYCKGNEQYYSYDYRECKTLLENLNLNEFKKWRIPTSCELWFMIEDKTFPFREGNNWFIKNFRFWIVDHDSELMAKNLYYRGYDNELTKCGAYLLPCNDSITYNGYKNMVSEDNSIYTEKEKLQSTLNLFVNNNLLPIFDDKNITELYEKIYFEKPKLLEQLAEIQLYIDEKDEIKIEEVNTNDVKLLSSEFDYTKLLTNYNIKEINDSIIKYYKAVISWVDDLIERLDYFQDQKSNMIKEFNKIGLKLSIKYQDNPNLSKKENELLKERQRFFKNNFELGMNEVAKRLLSYKKQAQNIEERIEVINDGDDGIEKLAELESEKRAKFSFIAENTANIVENALIKIDYFEKNKDFAIAAINLWDKWSMDYKVLKTTYKEDLKNNCEKEEIEEEVWMKWFNDWCNTRFVIEQQFMPLIKEGLSGNFEAEKKGIIIIEDVVDLLDEYKKKVDNFYKNDRSAIYVNYVFVANGELQEKFEIELKLYKISSEFQKKLQDIIFSLEKNENKIFLINWANNLIDLPVDEIINFVQLNNLDSIPQNVLNQFIELKKKNFESYLSDAKAYGKEQERRDKEFNSLIFKMRKGLVKNKQE
;
A
#
# COMPACT_ATOMS: atom_id res chain seq x y z
N MET A 1 59.27 -16.68 -43.15
CA MET A 1 59.34 -15.65 -42.09
C MET A 1 60.00 -14.44 -42.70
N SER A 2 59.30 -13.32 -42.73
CA SER A 2 59.85 -12.08 -43.28
C SER A 2 60.92 -11.54 -42.31
N SER A 3 61.89 -10.78 -42.81
CA SER A 3 62.94 -10.16 -41.97
C SER A 3 62.37 -9.29 -40.83
N ILE A 4 61.12 -8.84 -40.93
CA ILE A 4 60.47 -7.95 -39.96
C ILE A 4 60.00 -8.72 -38.72
N GLU A 5 59.33 -9.88 -38.88
CA GLU A 5 58.87 -10.69 -37.74
C GLU A 5 60.03 -11.18 -36.87
N PHE A 6 61.18 -11.47 -37.48
CA PHE A 6 62.39 -11.84 -36.75
C PHE A 6 62.96 -10.66 -35.96
N LEU A 7 62.94 -9.44 -36.53
CA LEU A 7 63.38 -8.22 -35.86
C LEU A 7 62.44 -7.81 -34.72
N GLU A 8 61.13 -8.01 -34.85
CA GLU A 8 60.16 -7.76 -33.77
C GLU A 8 60.39 -8.69 -32.58
N LYS A 9 60.57 -10.00 -32.82
CA LYS A 9 60.93 -10.95 -31.75
C LYS A 9 62.28 -10.65 -31.10
N GLN A 10 63.27 -10.17 -31.86
CA GLN A 10 64.54 -9.73 -31.28
C GLN A 10 64.37 -8.45 -30.44
N ARG A 11 63.59 -7.47 -30.93
CA ARG A 11 63.27 -6.25 -30.19
C ARG A 11 62.60 -6.56 -28.86
N GLU A 12 61.67 -7.50 -28.85
CA GLU A 12 60.95 -7.92 -27.64
C GLU A 12 61.88 -8.62 -26.64
N LYS A 13 62.78 -9.49 -27.10
CA LYS A 13 63.84 -10.09 -26.27
C LYS A 13 64.80 -9.05 -25.69
N ILE A 14 65.15 -8.04 -26.47
CA ILE A 14 66.01 -6.93 -26.01
C ILE A 14 65.26 -6.11 -24.96
N PHE A 15 63.98 -5.79 -25.18
CA PHE A 15 63.15 -5.11 -24.18
C PHE A 15 63.02 -5.92 -22.87
N GLU A 16 62.83 -7.23 -22.94
CA GLU A 16 62.83 -8.08 -21.74
C GLU A 16 64.18 -8.05 -21.02
N SER A 17 65.29 -8.02 -21.77
CA SER A 17 66.64 -7.95 -21.21
C SER A 17 66.90 -6.58 -20.57
N ILE A 18 66.46 -5.49 -21.21
CA ILE A 18 66.51 -4.13 -20.67
C ILE A 18 65.69 -4.06 -19.39
N ARG A 19 64.43 -4.52 -19.38
CA ARG A 19 63.60 -4.55 -18.16
C ARG A 19 64.23 -5.35 -17.02
N LYS A 20 64.95 -6.43 -17.32
CA LYS A 20 65.71 -7.19 -16.31
C LYS A 20 66.87 -6.40 -15.73
N ILE A 21 67.55 -5.58 -16.54
CA ILE A 21 68.63 -4.70 -16.10
C ILE A 21 68.04 -3.51 -15.32
N GLU A 22 67.00 -2.86 -15.84
CA GLU A 22 66.32 -1.74 -15.18
C GLU A 22 65.89 -2.14 -13.77
N ARG A 23 65.35 -3.34 -13.56
CA ARG A 23 65.03 -3.87 -12.21
C ARG A 23 66.23 -3.95 -11.25
N LEU A 24 67.45 -4.14 -11.75
CA LEU A 24 68.68 -4.17 -10.95
C LEU A 24 69.18 -2.76 -10.57
N GLU A 25 68.79 -1.73 -11.33
CA GLU A 25 69.14 -0.31 -11.07
C GLU A 25 68.37 0.27 -9.87
N GLY A 26 67.39 -0.46 -9.32
CA GLY A 26 66.64 -0.04 -8.15
C GLY A 26 65.79 1.22 -8.41
N LEU A 27 65.56 2.04 -7.38
CA LEU A 27 64.69 3.23 -7.47
C LEU A 27 65.29 4.39 -8.27
N GLU A 28 66.57 4.33 -8.65
CA GLU A 28 67.20 5.35 -9.48
C GLU A 28 66.66 5.31 -10.92
N ASN A 29 66.14 4.16 -11.35
CA ASN A 29 65.44 4.02 -12.62
C ASN A 29 63.98 4.54 -12.50
N GLU A 30 63.62 5.45 -13.40
CA GLU A 30 62.32 6.14 -13.38
C GLU A 30 61.12 5.17 -13.47
N ASN A 31 61.23 4.08 -14.25
CA ASN A 31 60.17 3.09 -14.37
C ASN A 31 59.97 2.31 -13.05
N ASN A 32 61.05 1.92 -12.37
CA ASN A 32 60.95 1.27 -11.07
C ASN A 32 60.44 2.21 -9.99
N SER A 33 60.80 3.50 -10.04
CA SER A 33 60.30 4.51 -9.12
C SER A 33 58.79 4.73 -9.29
N LEU A 34 58.30 4.74 -10.53
CA LEU A 34 56.87 4.80 -10.83
C LEU A 34 56.13 3.54 -10.35
N GLU A 35 56.64 2.35 -10.65
CA GLU A 35 56.07 1.08 -10.19
C GLU A 35 56.05 1.00 -8.65
N MET A 36 57.11 1.45 -7.98
CA MET A 36 57.16 1.51 -6.51
C MET A 36 56.15 2.53 -5.94
N SER A 37 55.94 3.66 -6.61
CA SER A 37 54.93 4.64 -6.20
C SER A 37 53.50 4.09 -6.33
N GLU A 38 53.21 3.37 -7.42
CA GLU A 38 51.92 2.69 -7.62
C GLU A 38 51.70 1.59 -6.58
N LEU A 39 52.71 0.75 -6.32
CA LEU A 39 52.65 -0.28 -5.29
C LEU A 39 52.48 0.31 -3.89
N ASN A 40 53.10 1.45 -3.59
CA ASN A 40 52.92 2.15 -2.32
C ASN A 40 51.50 2.74 -2.19
N LEU A 41 50.91 3.24 -3.28
CA LEU A 41 49.52 3.68 -3.33
C LEU A 41 48.56 2.52 -3.11
N GLU A 42 48.80 1.38 -3.74
CA GLU A 42 48.01 0.17 -3.54
C GLU A 42 48.15 -0.36 -2.11
N LYS A 43 49.39 -0.42 -1.58
CA LYS A 43 49.67 -0.78 -0.19
C LYS A 43 48.97 0.16 0.80
N ALA A 44 48.94 1.47 0.53
CA ALA A 44 48.23 2.43 1.37
C ALA A 44 46.71 2.19 1.35
N LYS A 45 46.13 1.90 0.18
CA LYS A 45 44.71 1.53 0.06
C LYS A 45 44.39 0.25 0.84
N VAL A 46 45.20 -0.80 0.69
CA VAL A 46 45.02 -2.06 1.43
C VAL A 46 45.17 -1.84 2.94
N ASN A 47 46.17 -1.07 3.38
CA ASN A 47 46.34 -0.73 4.80
C ASN A 47 45.16 0.07 5.37
N SER A 48 44.57 0.97 4.57
CA SER A 48 43.36 1.69 4.95
C SER A 48 42.18 0.74 5.15
N GLN A 49 41.99 -0.22 4.23
CA GLN A 49 40.95 -1.25 4.35
C GLN A 49 41.19 -2.16 5.57
N ILE A 50 42.44 -2.54 5.84
CA ILE A 50 42.81 -3.29 7.05
C ILE A 50 42.44 -2.50 8.31
N ASN A 51 42.72 -1.20 8.35
CA ASN A 51 42.39 -0.36 9.50
C ASN A 51 40.88 -0.20 9.68
N GLU A 52 40.11 -0.02 8.60
CA GLU A 52 38.65 0.00 8.65
C GLU A 52 38.06 -1.32 9.16
N LEU A 53 38.58 -2.45 8.68
CA LEU A 53 38.16 -3.78 9.14
C LEU A 53 38.50 -3.98 10.62
N ASN A 54 39.66 -3.50 11.08
CA ASN A 54 40.05 -3.56 12.50
C ASN A 54 39.15 -2.68 13.38
N GLN A 55 38.74 -1.49 12.92
CA GLN A 55 37.76 -0.65 13.61
C GLN A 55 36.37 -1.31 13.67
N LYS A 56 35.92 -1.92 12.56
CA LYS A 56 34.67 -2.71 12.55
C LYS A 56 34.76 -3.89 13.52
N LEU A 57 35.89 -4.60 13.56
CA LEU A 57 36.11 -5.72 14.46
C LEU A 57 36.13 -5.27 15.93
N SER A 58 36.73 -4.12 16.25
CA SER A 58 36.70 -3.58 17.62
C SER A 58 35.28 -3.16 18.01
N GLY A 59 34.52 -2.57 17.08
CA GLY A 59 33.11 -2.25 17.28
C GLY A 59 32.26 -3.49 17.55
N LEU A 60 32.45 -4.56 16.78
CA LEU A 60 31.77 -5.84 16.98
C LEU A 60 32.18 -6.52 18.29
N LYS A 61 33.46 -6.47 18.68
CA LYS A 61 33.91 -6.97 19.99
C LYS A 61 33.27 -6.20 21.15
N PHE A 62 33.19 -4.88 21.04
CA PHE A 62 32.50 -4.05 22.05
C PHE A 62 31.00 -4.36 22.10
N GLN A 63 30.34 -4.55 20.96
CA GLN A 63 28.96 -5.00 20.91
C GLN A 63 28.77 -6.38 21.52
N LEU A 64 29.69 -7.32 21.26
CA LEU A 64 29.66 -8.66 21.85
C LEU A 64 29.87 -8.61 23.37
N ASP A 65 30.80 -7.78 23.86
CA ASP A 65 30.99 -7.55 25.30
C ASP A 65 29.76 -6.91 25.95
N GLN A 66 29.11 -5.97 25.27
CA GLN A 66 27.82 -5.41 25.72
C GLN A 66 26.71 -6.44 25.72
N ILE A 67 26.63 -7.31 24.72
CA ILE A 67 25.65 -8.40 24.64
C ILE A 67 25.93 -9.41 25.76
N ASN A 68 27.19 -9.76 26.02
CA ASN A 68 27.59 -10.66 27.10
C ASN A 68 27.30 -10.04 28.47
N GLN A 69 27.55 -8.73 28.67
CA GLN A 69 27.13 -8.01 29.88
C GLN A 69 25.60 -7.99 30.03
N LYS A 70 24.85 -7.71 28.96
CA LYS A 70 23.38 -7.75 28.97
C LYS A 70 22.87 -9.17 29.28
N MET A 71 23.43 -10.20 28.67
CA MET A 71 23.11 -11.60 28.94
C MET A 71 23.44 -11.98 30.38
N SER A 72 24.58 -11.55 30.94
CA SER A 72 24.94 -11.77 32.34
C SER A 72 24.01 -11.04 33.32
N ASN A 73 23.55 -9.83 32.95
CA ASN A 73 22.58 -9.06 33.72
C ASN A 73 21.16 -9.67 33.63
N LEU A 74 20.84 -10.36 32.54
CA LEU A 74 19.55 -11.03 32.32
C LEU A 74 19.51 -12.46 32.87
N SER A 75 20.65 -13.17 32.97
CA SER A 75 20.71 -14.58 33.36
C SER A 75 20.85 -14.82 34.87
N SER A 76 21.08 -13.79 35.69
CA SER A 76 21.04 -13.90 37.15
C SER A 76 20.62 -12.61 37.84
N SER A 77 19.93 -12.73 38.99
CA SER A 77 20.04 -11.81 40.16
C SER A 77 18.82 -11.02 40.64
N GLY A 78 17.59 -11.28 40.18
CA GLY A 78 16.36 -10.80 40.85
C GLY A 78 15.86 -11.79 41.90
N VAL A 79 15.20 -12.84 41.39
CA VAL A 79 14.64 -13.94 42.20
C VAL A 79 15.71 -14.68 42.99
N ASN A 80 16.89 -14.96 42.40
CA ASN A 80 17.97 -15.64 43.14
C ASN A 80 18.48 -14.81 44.33
N LYS A 81 18.54 -13.46 44.22
CA LYS A 81 18.91 -12.61 45.36
C LYS A 81 17.85 -12.65 46.47
N ILE A 82 16.57 -12.72 46.09
CA ILE A 82 15.46 -12.90 47.04
C ILE A 82 15.57 -14.28 47.71
N LEU A 83 15.79 -15.36 46.96
CA LEU A 83 15.98 -16.71 47.52
C LEU A 83 17.21 -16.78 48.44
N ASP A 84 18.32 -16.13 48.08
CA ASP A 84 19.51 -16.04 48.93
C ASP A 84 19.26 -15.26 50.22
N ALA A 85 18.42 -14.22 50.18
CA ALA A 85 17.98 -13.53 51.39
C ALA A 85 17.06 -14.42 52.22
N ILE A 86 16.14 -15.17 51.59
CA ILE A 86 15.27 -16.13 52.27
C ILE A 86 16.09 -17.20 53.01
N LYS A 87 17.18 -17.65 52.40
CA LYS A 87 18.10 -18.62 53.00
C LYS A 87 18.67 -18.13 54.32
N LYS A 88 19.09 -16.86 54.38
CA LYS A 88 19.80 -16.25 55.52
C LYS A 88 18.89 -15.82 56.67
N GLN A 89 17.60 -15.66 56.43
CA GLN A 89 16.66 -15.10 57.41
C GLN A 89 15.57 -16.12 57.79
N ARG A 90 15.27 -16.22 59.10
CA ARG A 90 14.20 -17.09 59.64
C ARG A 90 12.91 -16.32 59.91
N TRP A 91 13.02 -15.15 60.52
CA TRP A 91 11.88 -14.36 61.01
C TRP A 91 11.52 -13.25 60.03
N TYR A 92 10.24 -13.17 59.65
CA TYR A 92 9.77 -12.15 58.72
C TYR A 92 8.68 -11.30 59.35
N PHE A 93 8.93 -10.00 59.45
CA PHE A 93 7.91 -8.99 59.64
C PHE A 93 7.35 -8.58 58.28
N PHE A 94 6.14 -8.04 58.25
CA PHE A 94 5.49 -7.66 56.98
C PHE A 94 5.05 -6.20 56.99
N LYS A 95 5.48 -5.43 55.99
CA LYS A 95 5.18 -4.00 55.86
C LYS A 95 3.67 -3.74 55.71
N ASN A 96 2.96 -4.63 55.01
CA ASN A 96 1.51 -4.54 54.80
C ASN A 96 0.68 -5.27 55.87
N LYS A 97 1.30 -6.06 56.75
CA LYS A 97 0.64 -6.82 57.82
C LYS A 97 1.44 -6.71 59.15
N PRO A 98 1.55 -5.50 59.74
CA PRO A 98 2.51 -5.21 60.81
C PRO A 98 2.29 -5.94 62.15
N LYS A 99 1.06 -6.36 62.46
CA LYS A 99 0.70 -6.97 63.75
C LYS A 99 1.08 -8.46 63.85
N VAL A 100 1.75 -9.01 62.84
CA VAL A 100 2.16 -10.42 62.79
C VAL A 100 3.59 -10.55 62.30
N LEU A 101 4.23 -11.66 62.67
CA LEU A 101 5.51 -12.10 62.11
C LEU A 101 5.45 -13.61 61.78
N MET A 102 6.25 -14.07 60.82
CA MET A 102 6.26 -15.47 60.40
C MET A 102 7.58 -16.17 60.75
N ASP A 103 7.48 -17.43 61.16
CA ASP A 103 8.60 -18.36 61.25
C ASP A 103 8.78 -19.13 59.93
N LYS A 104 9.92 -18.95 59.23
CA LYS A 104 10.23 -19.68 57.99
C LYS A 104 10.13 -21.20 58.13
N TYR A 105 10.57 -21.75 59.26
CA TYR A 105 10.72 -23.20 59.41
C TYR A 105 9.39 -23.93 59.61
N THR A 106 8.37 -23.23 60.10
CA THR A 106 7.06 -23.80 60.38
C THR A 106 5.96 -23.21 59.49
N GLY A 107 6.17 -22.03 58.93
CA GLY A 107 5.17 -21.25 58.21
C GLY A 107 4.18 -20.54 59.14
N LEU A 108 4.26 -20.80 60.46
CA LEU A 108 3.34 -20.25 61.43
C LEU A 108 3.50 -18.73 61.54
N LEU A 109 2.37 -18.05 61.57
CA LEU A 109 2.26 -16.66 62.00
C LEU A 109 2.20 -16.61 63.53
N TRP A 110 2.91 -15.65 64.09
CA TRP A 110 2.91 -15.30 65.50
C TRP A 110 2.42 -13.88 65.67
N ALA A 111 1.77 -13.57 66.79
CA ALA A 111 1.39 -12.19 67.09
C ALA A 111 2.65 -11.34 67.33
N ASN A 112 2.69 -10.16 66.71
CA ASN A 112 3.74 -9.19 66.96
C ASN A 112 3.57 -8.58 68.36
N LEU A 113 4.49 -8.86 69.28
CA LEU A 113 4.40 -8.41 70.67
C LEU A 113 4.58 -6.90 70.87
N ASN A 114 4.95 -6.16 69.82
CA ASN A 114 4.89 -4.70 69.86
C ASN A 114 3.45 -4.17 69.70
N ASP A 115 2.56 -4.94 69.05
CA ASP A 115 1.17 -4.58 68.76
C ASP A 115 0.14 -5.43 69.51
N PHE A 116 0.56 -6.57 70.07
CA PHE A 116 -0.28 -7.51 70.79
C PHE A 116 -0.02 -7.46 72.29
N LEU A 117 -1.09 -7.35 73.08
CA LEU A 117 -1.04 -7.38 74.53
C LEU A 117 -0.88 -8.82 75.02
N TYR A 118 0.35 -9.20 75.37
CA TYR A 118 0.68 -10.53 75.88
C TYR A 118 0.48 -10.68 77.40
N CYS A 119 0.14 -9.58 78.11
CA CYS A 119 -0.20 -9.50 79.53
C CYS A 119 -1.41 -8.59 79.76
N LYS A 120 -2.06 -8.69 80.93
CA LYS A 120 -3.18 -7.81 81.29
C LYS A 120 -2.69 -6.46 81.80
N GLY A 121 -3.28 -5.39 81.28
CA GLY A 121 -3.08 -4.01 81.78
C GLY A 121 -1.70 -3.43 81.45
N ASN A 122 -1.49 -2.17 81.86
CA ASN A 122 -0.23 -1.43 81.65
C ASN A 122 0.87 -1.80 82.67
N GLU A 123 0.63 -2.77 83.55
CA GLU A 123 1.53 -3.17 84.63
C GLU A 123 2.05 -4.62 84.42
N GLN A 124 3.37 -4.80 84.55
CA GLN A 124 4.16 -5.96 84.12
C GLN A 124 3.92 -7.30 84.88
N TYR A 125 2.80 -7.50 85.57
CA TYR A 125 2.63 -8.65 86.50
C TYR A 125 1.30 -9.40 86.42
N TYR A 126 0.38 -9.06 85.51
CA TYR A 126 -0.91 -9.75 85.41
C TYR A 126 -0.97 -10.71 84.21
N SER A 127 -0.99 -12.01 84.52
CA SER A 127 -1.16 -13.10 83.55
C SER A 127 -2.62 -13.36 83.17
N TYR A 128 -2.85 -13.95 81.99
CA TYR A 128 -4.18 -14.42 81.59
C TYR A 128 -4.56 -15.72 82.29
N ASP A 129 -5.85 -15.89 82.57
CA ASP A 129 -6.42 -17.19 82.90
C ASP A 129 -6.94 -17.93 81.64
N TYR A 130 -7.30 -19.21 81.82
CA TYR A 130 -7.75 -20.10 80.75
C TYR A 130 -8.96 -19.55 79.98
N ARG A 131 -9.99 -19.08 80.70
CA ARG A 131 -11.27 -18.69 80.09
C ARG A 131 -11.10 -17.39 79.29
N GLU A 132 -10.31 -16.48 79.83
CA GLU A 132 -9.99 -15.22 79.17
C GLU A 132 -9.19 -15.40 77.90
N CYS A 133 -8.22 -16.32 77.88
CA CYS A 133 -7.46 -16.64 76.66
C CYS A 133 -8.39 -17.10 75.55
N LYS A 134 -9.34 -17.98 75.86
CA LYS A 134 -10.29 -18.51 74.86
C LYS A 134 -11.15 -17.38 74.27
N THR A 135 -11.74 -16.54 75.11
CA THR A 135 -12.56 -15.40 74.66
C THR A 135 -11.76 -14.36 73.88
N LEU A 136 -10.51 -14.11 74.28
CA LEU A 136 -9.61 -13.20 73.57
C LEU A 136 -9.30 -13.71 72.17
N LEU A 137 -8.99 -15.00 72.03
CA LEU A 137 -8.61 -15.61 70.75
C LEU A 137 -9.78 -15.78 69.78
N GLU A 138 -10.98 -16.08 70.29
CA GLU A 138 -12.21 -16.17 69.47
C GLU A 138 -12.49 -14.86 68.72
N ASN A 139 -12.15 -13.71 69.32
CA ASN A 139 -12.37 -12.38 68.75
C ASN A 139 -11.10 -11.75 68.17
N LEU A 140 -9.95 -12.43 68.24
CA LEU A 140 -8.68 -11.87 67.81
C LEU A 140 -8.61 -11.78 66.28
N ASN A 141 -8.39 -10.57 65.80
CA ASN A 141 -8.15 -10.28 64.38
C ASN A 141 -6.91 -9.39 64.26
N LEU A 142 -5.82 -9.96 63.73
CA LEU A 142 -4.57 -9.27 63.48
C LEU A 142 -4.34 -9.20 61.98
N ASN A 143 -4.48 -8.00 61.42
CA ASN A 143 -4.36 -7.72 59.98
C ASN A 143 -5.17 -8.66 59.07
N GLU A 144 -6.42 -8.94 59.46
CA GLU A 144 -7.41 -9.81 58.78
C GLU A 144 -7.22 -11.31 59.01
N PHE A 145 -6.13 -11.73 59.64
CA PHE A 145 -5.97 -13.12 60.07
C PHE A 145 -6.87 -13.41 61.26
N LYS A 146 -7.74 -14.41 61.10
CA LYS A 146 -8.68 -14.93 62.10
C LYS A 146 -8.28 -16.35 62.50
N LYS A 147 -8.95 -16.92 63.51
CA LYS A 147 -8.69 -18.29 64.02
C LYS A 147 -7.32 -18.43 64.69
N TRP A 148 -6.95 -17.44 65.50
CA TRP A 148 -5.76 -17.54 66.34
C TRP A 148 -5.93 -18.62 67.39
N ARG A 149 -4.86 -19.35 67.68
CA ARG A 149 -4.85 -20.44 68.66
C ARG A 149 -3.66 -20.32 69.60
N ILE A 150 -3.73 -21.07 70.68
CA ILE A 150 -2.61 -21.25 71.60
C ILE A 150 -1.63 -22.22 70.92
N PRO A 151 -0.32 -21.92 70.92
CA PRO A 151 0.68 -22.84 70.39
C PRO A 151 0.77 -24.09 71.26
N THR A 152 1.07 -25.22 70.64
CA THR A 152 1.46 -26.40 71.41
C THR A 152 2.77 -26.15 72.14
N SER A 153 2.99 -26.86 73.25
CA SER A 153 4.27 -26.85 73.98
C SER A 153 5.47 -27.12 73.06
N CYS A 154 5.30 -28.04 72.09
CA CYS A 154 6.27 -28.32 71.05
C CYS A 154 6.51 -27.11 70.12
N GLU A 155 5.46 -26.52 69.56
CA GLU A 155 5.57 -25.36 68.67
C GLU A 155 6.24 -24.17 69.36
N LEU A 156 5.84 -23.85 70.61
CA LEU A 156 6.47 -22.80 71.38
C LEU A 156 7.95 -23.10 71.62
N TRP A 157 8.30 -24.33 72.02
CA TRP A 157 9.69 -24.70 72.26
C TRP A 157 10.55 -24.63 70.99
N PHE A 158 10.09 -25.20 69.87
CA PHE A 158 10.79 -25.10 68.57
C PHE A 158 10.96 -23.65 68.08
N MET A 159 10.02 -22.78 68.43
CA MET A 159 10.10 -21.34 68.14
C MET A 159 11.29 -20.69 68.87
N ILE A 160 11.53 -21.03 70.14
CA ILE A 160 12.54 -20.37 70.98
C ILE A 160 13.86 -21.09 71.10
N GLU A 161 13.95 -22.40 70.84
CA GLU A 161 15.10 -23.24 71.22
C GLU A 161 16.44 -22.71 70.70
N ASP A 162 16.47 -22.25 69.44
CA ASP A 162 17.66 -21.73 68.77
C ASP A 162 18.04 -20.29 69.19
N LYS A 163 17.24 -19.67 70.07
CA LYS A 163 17.43 -18.33 70.63
C LYS A 163 17.38 -17.18 69.60
N THR A 164 16.82 -17.40 68.42
CA THR A 164 16.71 -16.39 67.36
C THR A 164 15.42 -15.58 67.39
N PHE A 165 14.44 -15.96 68.22
CA PHE A 165 13.13 -15.31 68.27
C PHE A 165 13.24 -13.78 68.53
N PRO A 166 12.60 -12.91 67.71
CA PRO A 166 12.84 -11.46 67.77
C PRO A 166 12.52 -10.78 69.09
N PHE A 167 11.61 -11.35 69.90
CA PHE A 167 11.24 -10.81 71.21
C PHE A 167 11.92 -11.50 72.38
N ARG A 168 13.00 -12.26 72.12
CA ARG A 168 13.81 -12.86 73.18
C ARG A 168 14.54 -11.76 73.94
N GLU A 169 14.21 -11.60 75.21
CA GLU A 169 14.80 -10.62 76.11
C GLU A 169 14.94 -11.28 77.49
N GLY A 170 16.08 -11.08 78.16
CA GLY A 170 16.36 -11.67 79.47
C GLY A 170 17.15 -12.97 79.45
N ASN A 171 16.97 -13.79 80.49
CA ASN A 171 17.76 -15.01 80.69
C ASN A 171 17.25 -16.20 79.84
N ASN A 172 18.16 -17.10 79.47
CA ASN A 172 17.86 -18.36 78.76
C ASN A 172 16.99 -18.15 77.49
N TRP A 173 15.72 -18.55 77.53
CA TRP A 173 14.77 -18.49 76.43
C TRP A 173 13.58 -17.56 76.73
N PHE A 174 13.74 -16.64 77.68
CA PHE A 174 12.67 -15.72 78.05
C PHE A 174 12.27 -14.84 76.86
N ILE A 175 10.99 -14.50 76.83
CA ILE A 175 10.40 -13.60 75.84
C ILE A 175 9.97 -12.36 76.61
N LYS A 176 10.41 -11.16 76.18
CA LYS A 176 10.13 -9.89 76.89
C LYS A 176 10.49 -9.93 78.39
N ASN A 177 11.58 -10.60 78.78
CA ASN A 177 12.00 -10.87 80.18
C ASN A 177 11.07 -11.79 80.99
N PHE A 178 10.07 -12.41 80.36
CA PHE A 178 9.11 -13.29 81.04
C PHE A 178 9.33 -14.76 80.71
N ARG A 179 9.18 -15.60 81.75
CA ARG A 179 9.50 -17.03 81.69
C ARG A 179 8.30 -17.97 81.53
N PHE A 180 7.08 -17.55 81.86
CA PHE A 180 5.90 -18.44 81.84
C PHE A 180 4.97 -18.09 80.68
N TRP A 181 4.81 -18.99 79.72
CA TRP A 181 3.95 -18.76 78.55
C TRP A 181 2.90 -19.85 78.40
N ILE A 182 1.69 -19.47 78.02
CA ILE A 182 0.56 -20.39 77.88
C ILE A 182 0.77 -21.25 76.64
N VAL A 183 0.66 -22.57 76.84
CA VAL A 183 0.76 -23.58 75.79
C VAL A 183 -0.35 -24.61 75.91
N ASP A 184 -0.68 -25.24 74.79
CA ASP A 184 -1.44 -26.49 74.77
C ASP A 184 -0.47 -27.68 74.89
N HIS A 185 -0.65 -28.51 75.92
CA HIS A 185 0.07 -29.76 76.09
C HIS A 185 -0.96 -30.86 76.30
N ASP A 186 -1.05 -31.78 75.33
CA ASP A 186 -2.00 -32.89 75.34
C ASP A 186 -3.47 -32.49 75.58
N SER A 187 -3.90 -31.39 74.93
CA SER A 187 -5.26 -30.80 75.06
C SER A 187 -5.53 -30.15 76.42
N GLU A 188 -4.51 -29.96 77.26
CA GLU A 188 -4.57 -29.16 78.47
C GLU A 188 -3.77 -27.86 78.32
N LEU A 189 -4.34 -26.73 78.76
CA LEU A 189 -3.57 -25.49 78.82
C LEU A 189 -2.67 -25.48 80.06
N MET A 190 -1.38 -25.25 79.82
CA MET A 190 -0.35 -25.20 80.85
C MET A 190 0.51 -23.95 80.66
N ALA A 191 1.19 -23.55 81.73
CA ALA A 191 2.26 -22.56 81.68
C ALA A 191 3.60 -23.26 81.49
N LYS A 192 4.26 -22.98 80.36
CA LYS A 192 5.61 -23.46 80.06
C LYS A 192 6.65 -22.51 80.65
N ASN A 193 7.53 -23.04 81.51
CA ASN A 193 8.68 -22.32 82.02
C ASN A 193 9.85 -22.36 81.02
N LEU A 194 10.18 -21.20 80.43
CA LEU A 194 11.27 -21.00 79.47
C LEU A 194 12.65 -20.86 80.13
N TYR A 195 12.77 -21.08 81.44
CA TYR A 195 14.07 -21.21 82.09
C TYR A 195 14.73 -22.56 81.81
N TYR A 196 13.93 -23.60 81.63
CA TYR A 196 14.38 -25.00 81.51
C TYR A 196 14.24 -25.53 80.09
N ARG A 197 15.16 -26.41 79.71
CA ARG A 197 15.24 -26.97 78.36
C ARG A 197 14.16 -28.03 78.10
N GLY A 198 13.66 -28.10 76.88
CA GLY A 198 12.75 -29.15 76.38
C GLY A 198 11.30 -28.68 76.34
N TYR A 199 10.46 -29.31 75.52
CA TYR A 199 9.06 -28.90 75.34
C TYR A 199 8.13 -29.41 76.46
N ASP A 200 8.46 -30.56 77.05
CA ASP A 200 7.70 -31.31 78.05
C ASP A 200 8.13 -31.05 79.51
N ASN A 201 9.32 -30.48 79.72
CA ASN A 201 9.81 -30.16 81.06
C ASN A 201 9.13 -28.91 81.67
N GLU A 202 8.94 -28.89 82.99
CA GLU A 202 8.59 -27.67 83.76
C GLU A 202 7.30 -26.97 83.26
N LEU A 203 6.28 -27.79 83.06
CA LEU A 203 4.90 -27.39 82.79
C LEU A 203 4.14 -27.30 84.12
N THR A 204 3.46 -26.17 84.35
CA THR A 204 2.71 -25.95 85.59
C THR A 204 1.35 -25.31 85.32
N LYS A 205 0.42 -25.44 86.26
CA LYS A 205 -0.90 -24.79 86.21
C LYS A 205 -0.83 -23.47 86.98
N CYS A 206 -0.24 -22.45 86.37
CA CYS A 206 -0.23 -21.08 86.88
C CYS A 206 -0.66 -20.09 85.80
N GLY A 207 -0.94 -18.85 86.19
CA GLY A 207 -1.16 -17.79 85.23
C GLY A 207 0.12 -17.50 84.44
N ALA A 208 -0.02 -17.36 83.12
CA ALA A 208 1.10 -17.13 82.20
C ALA A 208 0.76 -16.07 81.12
N TYR A 209 1.78 -15.70 80.35
CA TYR A 209 1.68 -14.76 79.23
C TYR A 209 1.18 -15.48 77.97
N LEU A 210 0.45 -14.76 77.12
CA LEU A 210 -0.13 -15.32 75.90
C LEU A 210 0.65 -14.89 74.67
N LEU A 211 1.10 -15.85 73.87
CA LEU A 211 1.64 -15.63 72.54
C LEU A 211 0.88 -16.54 71.57
N PRO A 212 -0.15 -16.02 70.88
CA PRO A 212 -0.93 -16.85 69.99
C PRO A 212 -0.23 -17.05 68.65
N CYS A 213 -0.53 -18.17 68.03
CA CYS A 213 -0.07 -18.52 66.69
C CYS A 213 -1.25 -18.77 65.74
N ASN A 214 -0.96 -18.75 64.45
CA ASN A 214 -1.93 -18.92 63.38
C ASN A 214 -1.29 -19.66 62.19
N ASP A 215 -1.98 -20.64 61.65
CA ASP A 215 -1.54 -21.50 60.54
C ASP A 215 -2.34 -21.25 59.24
N SER A 216 -3.14 -20.20 59.16
CA SER A 216 -4.07 -19.95 58.04
C SER A 216 -3.39 -19.77 56.68
N ILE A 217 -2.12 -19.35 56.67
CA ILE A 217 -1.32 -19.15 55.46
C ILE A 217 -0.46 -20.38 55.10
N THR A 218 -0.41 -21.37 56.00
CA THR A 218 0.42 -22.56 55.89
C THR A 218 -0.39 -23.70 55.30
N TYR A 219 0.20 -24.43 54.34
CA TYR A 219 -0.42 -25.63 53.77
C TYR A 219 0.16 -26.91 54.38
N ASN A 220 -0.64 -27.99 54.34
CA ASN A 220 -0.24 -29.29 54.88
C ASN A 220 1.09 -29.76 54.26
N GLY A 221 2.06 -30.07 55.13
CA GLY A 221 3.37 -30.56 54.72
C GLY A 221 4.44 -29.48 54.49
N TYR A 222 4.13 -28.19 54.63
CA TYR A 222 5.12 -27.10 54.49
C TYR A 222 6.34 -27.32 55.41
N LYS A 223 6.13 -27.55 56.71
CA LYS A 223 7.20 -27.82 57.69
C LYS A 223 8.12 -28.97 57.27
N ASN A 224 7.54 -30.05 56.74
CA ASN A 224 8.32 -31.20 56.28
C ASN A 224 9.10 -30.85 55.00
N MET A 225 8.50 -30.07 54.10
CA MET A 225 9.13 -29.65 52.84
C MET A 225 10.35 -28.76 53.08
N VAL A 226 10.24 -27.76 53.95
CA VAL A 226 11.33 -26.79 54.21
C VAL A 226 12.34 -27.27 55.25
N SER A 227 12.13 -28.44 55.85
CA SER A 227 13.06 -29.03 56.82
C SER A 227 14.45 -29.22 56.22
N GLU A 228 15.48 -28.89 57.00
CA GLU A 228 16.89 -29.05 56.59
C GLU A 228 17.21 -30.53 56.32
N ASP A 229 16.65 -31.44 57.12
CA ASP A 229 16.83 -32.89 57.02
C ASP A 229 16.08 -33.55 55.84
N ASN A 230 15.26 -32.79 55.11
CA ASN A 230 14.53 -33.34 53.97
C ASN A 230 15.43 -33.47 52.74
N SER A 231 15.73 -34.70 52.32
CA SER A 231 16.57 -35.01 51.15
C SER A 231 15.82 -35.08 49.82
N ILE A 232 14.48 -34.98 49.82
CA ILE A 232 13.63 -35.10 48.63
C ILE A 232 13.68 -33.81 47.80
N TYR A 233 13.71 -32.65 48.47
CA TYR A 233 13.69 -31.34 47.80
C TYR A 233 15.06 -30.67 47.82
N THR A 234 15.43 -30.05 46.71
CA THR A 234 16.63 -29.21 46.61
C THR A 234 16.48 -27.95 47.46
N GLU A 235 17.61 -27.36 47.86
CA GLU A 235 17.59 -26.11 48.63
C GLU A 235 16.81 -25.00 47.92
N LYS A 236 16.94 -24.90 46.59
CA LYS A 236 16.21 -23.92 45.79
C LYS A 236 14.69 -24.14 45.87
N GLU A 237 14.22 -25.39 45.80
CA GLU A 237 12.79 -25.71 45.92
C GLU A 237 12.26 -25.38 47.32
N LYS A 238 13.04 -25.64 48.38
CA LYS A 238 12.68 -25.27 49.76
C LYS A 238 12.50 -23.74 49.89
N LEU A 239 13.45 -22.96 49.37
CA LEU A 239 13.40 -21.49 49.40
C LEU A 239 12.25 -20.95 48.55
N GLN A 240 12.00 -21.57 47.39
CA GLN A 240 10.89 -21.21 46.51
C GLN A 240 9.53 -21.44 47.18
N SER A 241 9.40 -22.46 48.03
CA SER A 241 8.17 -22.68 48.80
C SER A 241 7.88 -21.58 49.80
N THR A 242 8.89 -21.09 50.51
CA THR A 242 8.74 -19.92 51.39
C THR A 242 8.38 -18.67 50.57
N LEU A 243 9.01 -18.46 49.41
CA LEU A 243 8.68 -17.36 48.51
C LEU A 243 7.23 -17.44 48.01
N ASN A 244 6.79 -18.62 47.59
CA ASN A 244 5.41 -18.85 47.14
C ASN A 244 4.41 -18.58 48.26
N LEU A 245 4.74 -18.92 49.51
CA LEU A 245 3.91 -18.63 50.67
C LEU A 245 3.74 -17.12 50.86
N PHE A 246 4.81 -16.32 50.67
CA PHE A 246 4.68 -14.86 50.69
C PHE A 246 3.80 -14.32 49.56
N VAL A 247 4.03 -14.77 48.32
CA VAL A 247 3.31 -14.27 47.13
C VAL A 247 1.83 -14.65 47.19
N ASN A 248 1.51 -15.92 47.45
CA ASN A 248 0.14 -16.44 47.44
C ASN A 248 -0.74 -15.81 48.54
N ASN A 249 -0.12 -15.39 49.64
CA ASN A 249 -0.82 -14.75 50.75
C ASN A 249 -0.70 -13.22 50.73
N ASN A 250 -0.21 -12.65 49.62
CA ASN A 250 -0.03 -11.21 49.44
C ASN A 250 0.75 -10.56 50.61
N LEU A 251 1.83 -11.20 51.04
CA LEU A 251 2.69 -10.73 52.14
C LEU A 251 3.86 -9.94 51.58
N LEU A 252 4.16 -8.80 52.21
CA LEU A 252 5.29 -7.94 51.88
C LEU A 252 6.39 -8.06 52.95
N PRO A 253 7.25 -9.11 52.89
CA PRO A 253 8.27 -9.38 53.90
C PRO A 253 9.31 -8.27 53.96
N ILE A 254 9.73 -7.96 55.19
CA ILE A 254 10.87 -7.09 55.48
C ILE A 254 12.09 -7.99 55.59
N PHE A 255 12.96 -7.92 54.59
CA PHE A 255 14.26 -8.57 54.59
C PHE A 255 15.29 -7.73 55.35
N ASP A 256 16.28 -8.40 55.95
CA ASP A 256 17.40 -7.74 56.63
C ASP A 256 18.15 -6.77 55.69
N ASP A 257 18.23 -7.12 54.40
CA ASP A 257 18.68 -6.20 53.34
C ASP A 257 17.49 -5.42 52.77
N LYS A 258 17.47 -4.12 53.05
CA LYS A 258 16.45 -3.18 52.56
C LYS A 258 16.32 -3.21 51.03
N ASN A 259 17.41 -3.38 50.29
CA ASN A 259 17.36 -3.44 48.83
C ASN A 259 16.61 -4.67 48.32
N ILE A 260 16.66 -5.78 49.07
CA ILE A 260 15.91 -6.99 48.74
C ILE A 260 14.42 -6.81 49.03
N THR A 261 14.07 -6.08 50.09
CA THR A 261 12.68 -5.68 50.37
C THR A 261 12.10 -4.86 49.22
N GLU A 262 12.83 -3.85 48.75
CA GLU A 262 12.41 -3.02 47.60
C GLU A 262 12.34 -3.83 46.29
N LEU A 263 13.29 -4.73 46.07
CA LEU A 263 13.32 -5.61 44.89
C LEU A 263 12.10 -6.56 44.88
N TYR A 264 11.76 -7.14 46.03
CA TYR A 264 10.58 -8.00 46.16
C TYR A 264 9.28 -7.21 45.91
N GLU A 265 9.14 -6.01 46.50
CA GLU A 265 7.97 -5.12 46.30
C GLU A 265 7.76 -4.81 44.81
N LYS A 266 8.82 -4.44 44.10
CA LYS A 266 8.75 -4.16 42.65
C LYS A 266 8.33 -5.37 41.82
N ILE A 267 8.87 -6.55 42.12
CA ILE A 267 8.63 -7.76 41.31
C ILE A 267 7.24 -8.34 41.57
N TYR A 268 6.82 -8.43 42.83
CA TYR A 268 5.63 -9.20 43.22
C TYR A 268 4.41 -8.35 43.58
N PHE A 269 4.56 -7.03 43.74
CA PHE A 269 3.44 -6.12 44.03
C PHE A 269 3.23 -5.05 42.95
N GLU A 270 4.28 -4.37 42.50
CA GLU A 270 4.15 -3.28 41.51
C GLU A 270 3.97 -3.81 40.08
N LYS A 271 4.83 -4.73 39.64
CA LYS A 271 4.77 -5.29 38.29
C LYS A 271 3.41 -5.94 37.94
N PRO A 272 2.77 -6.76 38.80
CA PRO A 272 1.45 -7.31 38.49
C PRO A 272 0.38 -6.23 38.28
N LYS A 273 0.38 -5.16 39.07
CA LYS A 273 -0.56 -4.03 38.89
C LYS A 273 -0.36 -3.31 37.57
N LEU A 274 0.89 -3.11 37.15
CA LEU A 274 1.20 -2.52 35.85
C LEU A 274 0.77 -3.42 34.68
N LEU A 275 0.87 -4.74 34.84
CA LEU A 275 0.38 -5.71 33.84
C LEU A 275 -1.14 -5.74 33.75
N GLU A 276 -1.83 -5.59 34.89
CA GLU A 276 -3.30 -5.47 34.94
C GLU A 276 -3.76 -4.20 34.22
N GLN A 277 -3.13 -3.05 34.52
CA GLN A 277 -3.39 -1.78 33.81
C GLN A 277 -3.10 -1.88 32.30
N LEU A 278 -2.03 -2.58 31.92
CA LEU A 278 -1.71 -2.81 30.51
C LEU A 278 -2.77 -3.68 29.82
N ALA A 279 -3.27 -4.72 30.51
CA ALA A 279 -4.34 -5.57 29.99
C ALA A 279 -5.66 -4.81 29.85
N GLU A 280 -6.00 -3.94 30.81
CA GLU A 280 -7.16 -3.04 30.71
C GLU A 280 -7.05 -2.07 29.52
N ILE A 281 -5.86 -1.48 29.31
CA ILE A 281 -5.60 -0.63 28.15
C ILE A 281 -5.69 -1.43 26.84
N GLN A 282 -5.19 -2.67 26.82
CA GLN A 282 -5.25 -3.53 25.64
C GLN A 282 -6.70 -3.91 25.32
N LEU A 283 -7.52 -4.25 26.31
CA LEU A 283 -8.95 -4.49 26.12
C LEU A 283 -9.67 -3.24 25.57
N TYR A 284 -9.31 -2.05 26.03
CA TYR A 284 -9.86 -0.80 25.51
C TYR A 284 -9.41 -0.50 24.06
N ILE A 285 -8.20 -0.90 23.68
CA ILE A 285 -7.71 -0.82 22.29
C ILE A 285 -8.45 -1.82 21.41
N ASP A 286 -8.59 -3.06 21.88
CA ASP A 286 -9.26 -4.14 21.14
C ASP A 286 -10.76 -3.83 20.94
N GLU A 287 -11.45 -3.28 21.96
CA GLU A 287 -12.82 -2.75 21.83
C GLU A 287 -12.92 -1.61 20.81
N LYS A 288 -11.93 -0.71 20.75
CA LYS A 288 -11.90 0.37 19.76
C LYS A 288 -11.58 -0.10 18.35
N ASP A 289 -10.80 -1.15 18.20
CA ASP A 289 -10.49 -1.74 16.90
C ASP A 289 -11.65 -2.62 16.39
N GLU A 290 -12.44 -3.27 17.26
CA GLU A 290 -13.73 -3.88 16.88
C GLU A 290 -14.76 -2.82 16.45
N ILE A 291 -14.85 -1.68 17.15
CA ILE A 291 -15.71 -0.54 16.74
C ILE A 291 -15.28 0.01 15.36
N LYS A 292 -13.96 0.06 15.07
CA LYS A 292 -13.48 0.43 13.73
C LYS A 292 -13.82 -0.62 12.68
N ILE A 293 -13.83 -1.92 13.00
CA ILE A 293 -14.19 -2.98 12.06
C ILE A 293 -15.70 -2.93 11.75
N GLU A 294 -16.56 -2.61 12.73
CA GLU A 294 -17.98 -2.33 12.49
C GLU A 294 -18.20 -1.03 11.70
N GLU A 295 -17.43 0.03 11.95
CA GLU A 295 -17.44 1.25 11.13
C GLU A 295 -16.93 1.02 9.70
N VAL A 296 -15.92 0.17 9.49
CA VAL A 296 -15.43 -0.20 8.15
C VAL A 296 -16.44 -1.06 7.41
N ASN A 297 -17.09 -2.03 8.07
CA ASN A 297 -18.14 -2.85 7.47
C ASN A 297 -19.42 -2.04 7.16
N THR A 298 -19.76 -1.04 7.97
CA THR A 298 -20.87 -0.11 7.66
C THR A 298 -20.48 0.95 6.62
N ASN A 299 -19.20 1.35 6.55
CA ASN A 299 -18.68 2.19 5.49
C ASN A 299 -18.58 1.47 4.14
N ASP A 300 -18.24 0.17 4.10
CA ASP A 300 -18.30 -0.64 2.87
C ASP A 300 -19.73 -0.79 2.36
N VAL A 301 -20.73 -0.77 3.26
CA VAL A 301 -22.13 -0.68 2.84
C VAL A 301 -22.45 0.72 2.33
N LYS A 302 -21.87 1.81 2.85
CA LYS A 302 -22.13 3.21 2.42
C LYS A 302 -21.31 3.70 1.21
N LEU A 303 -20.19 3.05 0.89
CA LEU A 303 -19.29 3.46 -0.18
C LEU A 303 -19.82 3.00 -1.53
N LEU A 304 -20.17 3.97 -2.37
CA LEU A 304 -20.34 3.74 -3.79
C LEU A 304 -18.97 3.40 -4.42
N SER A 305 -18.91 2.34 -5.20
CA SER A 305 -17.78 1.96 -6.05
C SER A 305 -18.29 1.41 -7.38
N SER A 306 -17.43 1.21 -8.37
CA SER A 306 -17.81 0.47 -9.59
C SER A 306 -18.33 -0.96 -9.35
N GLU A 307 -18.17 -1.50 -8.14
CA GLU A 307 -18.64 -2.84 -7.74
C GLU A 307 -19.89 -2.77 -6.85
N PHE A 308 -20.53 -1.59 -6.75
CA PHE A 308 -21.74 -1.37 -5.97
C PHE A 308 -22.87 -2.30 -6.41
N ASP A 309 -23.27 -3.21 -5.53
CA ASP A 309 -24.37 -4.14 -5.75
C ASP A 309 -25.67 -3.63 -5.13
N TYR A 310 -26.48 -2.96 -5.95
CA TYR A 310 -27.78 -2.40 -5.53
C TYR A 310 -28.79 -3.47 -5.08
N THR A 311 -28.61 -4.74 -5.47
CA THR A 311 -29.54 -5.81 -5.11
C THR A 311 -29.54 -6.08 -3.61
N LYS A 312 -28.42 -5.82 -2.92
CA LYS A 312 -28.33 -5.89 -1.46
C LYS A 312 -29.24 -4.86 -0.79
N LEU A 313 -29.33 -3.64 -1.32
CA LEU A 313 -30.22 -2.60 -0.78
C LEU A 313 -31.70 -2.94 -1.00
N LEU A 314 -32.02 -3.60 -2.11
CA LEU A 314 -33.38 -4.04 -2.41
C LEU A 314 -33.95 -5.07 -1.42
N THR A 315 -33.10 -5.78 -0.68
CA THR A 315 -33.54 -6.75 0.35
C THR A 315 -34.35 -6.11 1.48
N ASN A 316 -34.15 -4.81 1.72
CA ASN A 316 -34.88 -4.05 2.74
C ASN A 316 -36.30 -3.64 2.31
N TYR A 317 -36.69 -3.93 1.07
CA TYR A 317 -37.96 -3.50 0.48
C TYR A 317 -38.87 -4.70 0.21
N ASN A 318 -40.10 -4.68 0.73
CA ASN A 318 -41.12 -5.66 0.38
C ASN A 318 -41.72 -5.33 -1.00
N ILE A 319 -41.02 -5.72 -2.07
CA ILE A 319 -41.33 -5.35 -3.46
C ILE A 319 -42.78 -5.69 -3.85
N LYS A 320 -43.32 -6.82 -3.37
CA LYS A 320 -44.69 -7.23 -3.68
C LYS A 320 -45.69 -6.23 -3.09
N GLU A 321 -45.62 -5.99 -1.78
CA GLU A 321 -46.53 -5.05 -1.12
C GLU A 321 -46.37 -3.61 -1.60
N ILE A 322 -45.15 -3.21 -1.98
CA ILE A 322 -44.88 -1.87 -2.50
C ILE A 322 -45.54 -1.68 -3.87
N ASN A 323 -45.48 -2.67 -4.76
CA ASN A 323 -46.11 -2.55 -6.07
C ASN A 323 -47.65 -2.55 -5.99
N ASP A 324 -48.20 -3.27 -5.02
CA ASP A 324 -49.65 -3.42 -4.84
C ASP A 324 -50.31 -2.19 -4.18
N SER A 325 -49.54 -1.25 -3.61
CA SER A 325 -50.08 -0.06 -2.92
C SER A 325 -49.40 1.23 -3.38
N ILE A 326 -50.17 2.16 -3.96
CA ILE A 326 -49.61 3.43 -4.43
C ILE A 326 -48.98 4.27 -3.28
N ILE A 327 -49.54 4.17 -2.07
CA ILE A 327 -49.03 4.86 -0.88
C ILE A 327 -47.67 4.28 -0.48
N LYS A 328 -47.53 2.95 -0.43
CA LYS A 328 -46.24 2.31 -0.16
C LYS A 328 -45.24 2.57 -1.29
N TYR A 329 -45.72 2.61 -2.53
CA TYR A 329 -44.94 2.86 -3.73
C TYR A 329 -44.20 4.20 -3.68
N TYR A 330 -44.92 5.31 -3.54
CA TYR A 330 -44.28 6.63 -3.63
C TYR A 330 -43.29 6.82 -2.46
N LYS A 331 -43.64 6.36 -1.26
CA LYS A 331 -42.75 6.41 -0.09
C LYS A 331 -41.48 5.59 -0.31
N ALA A 332 -41.61 4.39 -0.88
CA ALA A 332 -40.46 3.55 -1.21
C ALA A 332 -39.58 4.21 -2.27
N VAL A 333 -40.16 4.83 -3.31
CA VAL A 333 -39.38 5.55 -4.34
C VAL A 333 -38.63 6.74 -3.74
N ILE A 334 -39.28 7.54 -2.88
CA ILE A 334 -38.61 8.66 -2.19
C ILE A 334 -37.46 8.14 -1.32
N SER A 335 -37.73 7.16 -0.46
CA SER A 335 -36.73 6.57 0.43
C SER A 335 -35.55 5.95 -0.33
N TRP A 336 -35.82 5.29 -1.45
CA TRP A 336 -34.80 4.71 -2.31
C TRP A 336 -33.90 5.78 -2.95
N VAL A 337 -34.51 6.83 -3.49
CA VAL A 337 -33.75 7.93 -4.10
C VAL A 337 -32.94 8.68 -3.04
N ASP A 338 -33.49 8.89 -1.85
CA ASP A 338 -32.78 9.55 -0.75
C ASP A 338 -31.56 8.75 -0.29
N ASP A 339 -31.69 7.43 -0.14
CA ASP A 339 -30.55 6.55 0.18
C ASP A 339 -29.47 6.61 -0.92
N LEU A 340 -29.85 6.58 -2.20
CA LEU A 340 -28.89 6.74 -3.31
C LEU A 340 -28.22 8.12 -3.32
N ILE A 341 -28.95 9.20 -3.02
CA ILE A 341 -28.40 10.57 -2.97
C ILE A 341 -27.44 10.72 -1.79
N GLU A 342 -27.80 10.25 -0.59
CA GLU A 342 -26.92 10.33 0.59
C GLU A 342 -25.57 9.64 0.33
N ARG A 343 -25.60 8.47 -0.32
CA ARG A 343 -24.41 7.73 -0.72
C ARG A 343 -23.62 8.45 -1.81
N LEU A 344 -24.31 9.05 -2.78
CA LEU A 344 -23.71 9.84 -3.84
C LEU A 344 -22.99 11.08 -3.29
N ASP A 345 -23.60 11.76 -2.31
CA ASP A 345 -23.02 12.91 -1.63
C ASP A 345 -21.80 12.50 -0.80
N TYR A 346 -21.89 11.39 -0.07
CA TYR A 346 -20.74 10.83 0.64
C TYR A 346 -19.57 10.50 -0.30
N PHE A 347 -19.84 9.84 -1.44
CA PHE A 347 -18.83 9.58 -2.47
C PHE A 347 -18.23 10.89 -3.01
N GLN A 348 -19.09 11.90 -3.24
CA GLN A 348 -18.66 13.20 -3.75
C GLN A 348 -17.71 13.91 -2.80
N ASP A 349 -17.97 13.86 -1.50
CA ASP A 349 -17.12 14.47 -0.48
C ASP A 349 -15.75 13.77 -0.41
N GLN A 350 -15.74 12.43 -0.40
CA GLN A 350 -14.51 11.64 -0.37
C GLN A 350 -13.62 11.87 -1.60
N LYS A 351 -14.23 12.05 -2.79
CA LYS A 351 -13.51 12.19 -4.07
C LYS A 351 -13.59 13.61 -4.65
N SER A 352 -13.83 14.62 -3.82
CA SER A 352 -14.21 15.97 -4.26
C SER A 352 -13.25 16.63 -5.26
N ASN A 353 -11.94 16.44 -5.09
CA ASN A 353 -10.93 16.99 -6.02
C ASN A 353 -11.01 16.35 -7.41
N MET A 354 -11.11 15.02 -7.47
CA MET A 354 -11.19 14.27 -8.72
C MET A 354 -12.51 14.55 -9.45
N ILE A 355 -13.62 14.66 -8.72
CA ILE A 355 -14.93 15.00 -9.31
C ILE A 355 -14.95 16.43 -9.86
N LYS A 356 -14.29 17.38 -9.21
CA LYS A 356 -14.14 18.75 -9.75
C LYS A 356 -13.42 18.75 -11.10
N GLU A 357 -12.34 17.98 -11.22
CA GLU A 357 -11.60 17.86 -12.48
C GLU A 357 -12.41 17.14 -13.56
N PHE A 358 -13.05 16.02 -13.21
CA PHE A 358 -13.95 15.29 -14.10
C PHE A 358 -15.08 16.18 -14.62
N ASN A 359 -15.74 16.94 -13.74
CA ASN A 359 -16.80 17.87 -14.12
C ASN A 359 -16.29 18.99 -15.04
N LYS A 360 -15.08 19.52 -14.81
CA LYS A 360 -14.47 20.53 -15.70
C LYS A 360 -14.31 20.00 -17.12
N ILE A 361 -13.88 18.75 -17.26
CA ILE A 361 -13.75 18.06 -18.55
C ILE A 361 -15.13 17.81 -19.17
N GLY A 362 -16.08 17.31 -18.37
CA GLY A 362 -17.45 17.08 -18.82
C GLY A 362 -18.12 18.34 -19.35
N LEU A 363 -17.91 19.48 -18.70
CA LEU A 363 -18.38 20.79 -19.19
C LEU A 363 -17.80 21.14 -20.56
N LYS A 364 -16.50 20.91 -20.79
CA LYS A 364 -15.85 21.12 -22.09
C LYS A 364 -16.48 20.23 -23.17
N LEU A 365 -16.78 18.98 -22.83
CA LEU A 365 -17.38 18.00 -23.75
C LEU A 365 -18.89 18.18 -23.97
N SER A 366 -19.57 18.97 -23.13
CA SER A 366 -21.02 19.15 -23.17
C SER A 366 -21.52 19.97 -24.36
N ILE A 367 -20.65 20.79 -24.93
CA ILE A 367 -20.96 21.63 -26.08
C ILE A 367 -21.32 20.73 -27.27
N LYS A 368 -22.52 20.89 -27.83
CA LYS A 368 -22.96 20.10 -28.98
C LYS A 368 -22.12 20.44 -30.22
N TYR A 369 -21.68 19.41 -30.97
CA TYR A 369 -21.05 19.61 -32.28
C TYR A 369 -21.95 20.42 -33.21
N GLN A 370 -21.37 21.42 -33.87
CA GLN A 370 -22.00 22.17 -34.95
C GLN A 370 -21.24 21.90 -36.24
N ASP A 371 -21.96 21.49 -37.28
CA ASP A 371 -21.38 21.21 -38.59
C ASP A 371 -20.70 22.48 -39.14
N ASN A 372 -19.44 22.33 -39.53
CA ASN A 372 -18.70 23.43 -40.14
C ASN A 372 -19.04 23.46 -41.65
N PRO A 373 -19.49 24.59 -42.20
CA PRO A 373 -19.88 24.70 -43.60
C PRO A 373 -18.71 24.49 -44.58
N ASN A 374 -17.46 24.67 -44.13
CA ASN A 374 -16.25 24.47 -44.95
C ASN A 374 -15.78 22.99 -44.96
N LEU A 375 -16.44 22.11 -44.20
CA LEU A 375 -16.14 20.68 -44.14
C LEU A 375 -17.17 19.89 -44.95
N SER A 376 -16.72 18.85 -45.63
CA SER A 376 -17.60 17.87 -46.27
C SER A 376 -18.41 17.09 -45.23
N LYS A 377 -19.45 16.37 -45.68
CA LYS A 377 -20.24 15.49 -44.80
C LYS A 377 -19.38 14.45 -44.08
N LYS A 378 -18.42 13.81 -44.79
CA LYS A 378 -17.54 12.79 -44.20
C LYS A 378 -16.59 13.38 -43.16
N GLU A 379 -16.10 14.59 -43.39
CA GLU A 379 -15.22 15.31 -42.47
C GLU A 379 -15.95 15.76 -41.21
N ASN A 380 -17.16 16.31 -41.34
CA ASN A 380 -18.01 16.64 -40.20
C ASN A 380 -18.36 15.41 -39.37
N GLU A 381 -18.74 14.29 -40.01
CA GLU A 381 -19.03 13.05 -39.30
C GLU A 381 -17.78 12.51 -38.56
N LEU A 382 -16.58 12.57 -39.16
CA LEU A 382 -15.34 12.20 -38.45
C LEU A 382 -15.18 13.00 -37.14
N LEU A 383 -15.23 14.33 -37.19
CA LEU A 383 -15.04 15.16 -35.99
C LEU A 383 -16.15 14.96 -34.94
N LYS A 384 -17.38 14.77 -35.40
CA LYS A 384 -18.55 14.49 -34.55
C LYS A 384 -18.44 13.13 -33.85
N GLU A 385 -17.96 12.11 -34.55
CA GLU A 385 -17.68 10.79 -33.97
C GLU A 385 -16.58 10.87 -32.90
N ARG A 386 -15.51 11.64 -33.13
CA ARG A 386 -14.48 11.91 -32.11
C ARG A 386 -15.09 12.50 -30.85
N GLN A 387 -15.86 13.58 -31.00
CA GLN A 387 -16.50 14.23 -29.86
C GLN A 387 -17.45 13.29 -29.13
N ARG A 388 -18.24 12.51 -29.87
CA ARG A 388 -19.17 11.53 -29.29
C ARG A 388 -18.44 10.48 -28.46
N PHE A 389 -17.28 10.01 -28.92
CA PHE A 389 -16.45 9.09 -28.16
C PHE A 389 -16.02 9.69 -26.82
N PHE A 390 -15.41 10.88 -26.80
CA PHE A 390 -14.99 11.51 -25.54
C PHE A 390 -16.17 11.82 -24.63
N LYS A 391 -17.27 12.33 -25.20
CA LYS A 391 -18.51 12.64 -24.48
C LYS A 391 -19.06 11.40 -23.77
N ASN A 392 -19.15 10.27 -24.48
CA ASN A 392 -19.67 9.04 -23.90
C ASN A 392 -18.82 8.52 -22.73
N ASN A 393 -17.49 8.72 -22.78
CA ASN A 393 -16.58 8.22 -21.75
C ASN A 393 -16.36 9.21 -20.58
N PHE A 394 -16.51 10.53 -20.79
CA PHE A 394 -16.06 11.55 -19.81
C PHE A 394 -17.07 12.69 -19.50
N GLU A 395 -18.30 12.69 -20.05
CA GLU A 395 -19.27 13.79 -19.85
C GLU A 395 -20.24 13.58 -18.66
N LEU A 396 -20.32 12.37 -18.08
CA LEU A 396 -21.36 12.06 -17.10
C LEU A 396 -20.98 12.54 -15.68
N GLY A 397 -21.16 13.82 -15.40
CA GLY A 397 -20.87 14.42 -14.10
C GLY A 397 -21.90 14.07 -13.02
N MET A 398 -21.49 14.10 -11.76
CA MET A 398 -22.35 13.76 -10.62
C MET A 398 -23.58 14.67 -10.46
N ASN A 399 -23.48 15.92 -10.90
CA ASN A 399 -24.61 16.86 -10.88
C ASN A 399 -25.77 16.39 -11.75
N GLU A 400 -25.49 15.81 -12.93
CA GLU A 400 -26.54 15.31 -13.82
C GLU A 400 -27.13 13.99 -13.29
N VAL A 401 -26.34 13.17 -12.60
CA VAL A 401 -26.81 11.97 -11.90
C VAL A 401 -27.79 12.39 -10.79
N ALA A 402 -27.37 13.29 -9.90
CA ALA A 402 -28.20 13.80 -8.82
C ALA A 402 -29.51 14.42 -9.35
N LYS A 403 -29.41 15.25 -10.40
CA LYS A 403 -30.59 15.86 -11.05
C LYS A 403 -31.56 14.82 -11.61
N ARG A 404 -31.07 13.74 -12.24
CA ARG A 404 -31.90 12.65 -12.73
C ARG A 404 -32.59 11.90 -11.59
N LEU A 405 -31.84 11.56 -10.53
CA LEU A 405 -32.38 10.90 -9.34
C LEU A 405 -33.47 11.75 -8.68
N LEU A 406 -33.20 13.04 -8.44
CA LEU A 406 -34.16 14.00 -7.89
C LEU A 406 -35.40 14.17 -8.76
N SER A 407 -35.31 13.97 -10.08
CA SER A 407 -36.48 13.96 -10.96
C SER A 407 -37.41 12.77 -10.69
N TYR A 408 -36.91 11.61 -10.26
CA TYR A 408 -37.74 10.48 -9.84
C TYR A 408 -38.37 10.75 -8.46
N LYS A 409 -37.60 11.29 -7.52
CA LYS A 409 -38.12 11.72 -6.21
C LYS A 409 -39.26 12.74 -6.36
N LYS A 410 -39.07 13.76 -7.20
CA LYS A 410 -40.10 14.78 -7.47
C LYS A 410 -41.38 14.17 -8.05
N GLN A 411 -41.28 13.21 -8.96
CA GLN A 411 -42.45 12.51 -9.48
C GLN A 411 -43.18 11.71 -8.40
N ALA A 412 -42.47 11.12 -7.44
CA ALA A 412 -43.08 10.44 -6.30
C ALA A 412 -43.70 11.43 -5.29
N GLN A 413 -43.06 12.58 -5.04
CA GLN A 413 -43.62 13.65 -4.21
C GLN A 413 -44.90 14.25 -4.82
N ASN A 414 -44.99 14.36 -6.15
CA ASN A 414 -46.23 14.77 -6.80
C ASN A 414 -47.39 13.79 -6.52
N ILE A 415 -47.12 12.50 -6.28
CA ILE A 415 -48.15 11.53 -5.89
C ILE A 415 -48.61 11.81 -4.45
N GLU A 416 -47.68 12.10 -3.55
CA GLU A 416 -47.97 12.51 -2.16
C GLU A 416 -48.85 13.76 -2.12
N GLU A 417 -48.44 14.82 -2.82
CA GLU A 417 -49.20 16.09 -2.91
C GLU A 417 -50.61 15.86 -3.48
N ARG A 418 -50.74 14.99 -4.51
CA ARG A 418 -52.06 14.62 -5.06
C ARG A 418 -52.94 13.92 -4.04
N ILE A 419 -52.39 13.03 -3.22
CA ILE A 419 -53.14 12.34 -2.16
C ILE A 419 -53.62 13.35 -1.10
N GLU A 420 -52.78 14.31 -0.71
CA GLU A 420 -53.18 15.38 0.23
C GLU A 420 -54.34 16.20 -0.34
N VAL A 421 -54.24 16.65 -1.59
CA VAL A 421 -55.32 17.39 -2.28
C VAL A 421 -56.61 16.58 -2.38
N ILE A 422 -56.52 15.26 -2.61
CA ILE A 422 -57.69 14.39 -2.66
C ILE A 422 -58.33 14.25 -1.27
N ASN A 423 -57.52 14.13 -0.21
CA ASN A 423 -58.01 14.00 1.16
C ASN A 423 -58.72 15.27 1.66
N ASP A 424 -58.32 16.44 1.16
CA ASP A 424 -58.93 17.74 1.48
C ASP A 424 -60.21 18.05 0.66
N GLY A 425 -60.55 17.21 -0.33
CA GLY A 425 -61.70 17.40 -1.22
C GLY A 425 -62.91 16.52 -0.86
N ASP A 426 -64.08 16.86 -1.44
CA ASP A 426 -65.35 16.16 -1.16
C ASP A 426 -65.48 14.77 -1.85
N ASP A 427 -64.63 14.47 -2.85
CA ASP A 427 -64.71 13.25 -3.69
C ASP A 427 -63.57 12.24 -3.41
N GLY A 428 -63.13 12.13 -2.14
CA GLY A 428 -61.91 11.39 -1.78
C GLY A 428 -61.86 9.94 -2.29
N ILE A 429 -62.96 9.18 -2.16
CA ILE A 429 -63.01 7.74 -2.52
C ILE A 429 -62.85 7.54 -4.04
N GLU A 430 -63.56 8.31 -4.86
CA GLU A 430 -63.53 8.18 -6.32
C GLU A 430 -62.15 8.57 -6.86
N LYS A 431 -61.61 9.71 -6.43
CA LYS A 431 -60.31 10.19 -6.88
C LYS A 431 -59.15 9.31 -6.40
N LEU A 432 -59.24 8.68 -5.22
CA LEU A 432 -58.26 7.68 -4.78
C LEU A 432 -58.29 6.42 -5.65
N ALA A 433 -59.47 5.96 -6.07
CA ALA A 433 -59.60 4.80 -6.95
C ALA A 433 -59.03 5.09 -8.36
N GLU A 434 -59.28 6.29 -8.90
CA GLU A 434 -58.66 6.74 -10.16
C GLU A 434 -57.14 6.72 -10.04
N LEU A 435 -56.59 7.33 -8.99
CA LEU A 435 -55.15 7.38 -8.72
C LEU A 435 -54.55 5.97 -8.56
N GLU A 436 -55.23 5.07 -7.84
CA GLU A 436 -54.79 3.69 -7.64
C GLU A 436 -54.64 2.93 -8.98
N SER A 437 -55.56 3.19 -9.91
CA SER A 437 -55.62 2.55 -11.24
C SER A 437 -54.58 3.07 -12.25
N GLU A 438 -53.90 4.19 -11.96
CA GLU A 438 -52.93 4.78 -12.88
C GLU A 438 -51.75 3.86 -13.17
N LYS A 439 -51.38 3.78 -14.45
CA LYS A 439 -50.24 2.98 -14.90
C LYS A 439 -48.93 3.56 -14.38
N ARG A 440 -48.14 2.72 -13.70
CA ARG A 440 -46.82 3.06 -13.16
C ARG A 440 -45.80 1.95 -13.39
N ALA A 441 -44.52 2.31 -13.44
CA ALA A 441 -43.43 1.33 -13.49
C ALA A 441 -43.33 0.60 -12.14
N LYS A 442 -42.92 -0.68 -12.16
CA LYS A 442 -42.68 -1.43 -10.92
C LYS A 442 -41.55 -0.78 -10.11
N PHE A 443 -41.64 -0.82 -8.78
CA PHE A 443 -40.63 -0.27 -7.89
C PHE A 443 -39.24 -0.88 -8.16
N SER A 444 -39.16 -2.20 -8.36
CA SER A 444 -37.90 -2.89 -8.66
C SER A 444 -37.22 -2.36 -9.93
N PHE A 445 -38.01 -1.99 -10.95
CA PHE A 445 -37.48 -1.45 -12.19
C PHE A 445 -37.01 0.00 -12.03
N ILE A 446 -37.71 0.81 -11.23
CA ILE A 446 -37.24 2.16 -10.86
C ILE A 446 -35.93 2.05 -10.09
N ALA A 447 -35.86 1.13 -9.13
CA ALA A 447 -34.67 0.90 -8.31
C ALA A 447 -33.47 0.46 -9.16
N GLU A 448 -33.64 -0.55 -10.01
CA GLU A 448 -32.63 -1.01 -10.96
C GLU A 448 -32.19 0.10 -11.92
N ASN A 449 -33.12 0.83 -12.52
CA ASN A 449 -32.78 1.88 -13.47
C ASN A 449 -32.02 3.04 -12.79
N THR A 450 -32.43 3.45 -11.59
CA THR A 450 -31.75 4.52 -10.84
C THR A 450 -30.39 4.07 -10.29
N ALA A 451 -30.26 2.83 -9.84
CA ALA A 451 -28.97 2.23 -9.51
C ALA A 451 -28.02 2.20 -10.71
N ASN A 452 -28.50 1.74 -11.87
CA ASN A 452 -27.72 1.73 -13.11
C ASN A 452 -27.26 3.14 -13.52
N ILE A 453 -28.05 4.19 -13.28
CA ILE A 453 -27.62 5.57 -13.54
C ILE A 453 -26.41 5.94 -12.66
N VAL A 454 -26.42 5.53 -11.39
CA VAL A 454 -25.32 5.75 -10.44
C VAL A 454 -24.10 4.89 -10.81
N GLU A 455 -24.28 3.60 -11.04
CA GLU A 455 -23.22 2.65 -11.42
C GLU A 455 -22.47 3.11 -12.67
N ASN A 456 -23.20 3.51 -13.73
CA ASN A 456 -22.59 4.04 -14.95
C ASN A 456 -21.77 5.31 -14.71
N ALA A 457 -22.13 6.12 -13.71
CA ALA A 457 -21.35 7.30 -13.33
C ALA A 457 -20.05 6.89 -12.63
N LEU A 458 -20.15 5.97 -11.68
CA LEU A 458 -19.02 5.45 -10.92
C LEU A 458 -18.01 4.77 -11.84
N ILE A 459 -18.46 3.92 -12.76
CA ILE A 459 -17.60 3.27 -13.77
C ILE A 459 -16.80 4.29 -14.57
N LYS A 460 -17.43 5.38 -15.03
CA LYS A 460 -16.74 6.43 -15.80
C LYS A 460 -15.75 7.21 -14.96
N ILE A 461 -16.09 7.46 -13.71
CA ILE A 461 -15.27 8.18 -12.76
C ILE A 461 -14.05 7.35 -12.36
N ASP A 462 -14.23 6.07 -12.05
CA ASP A 462 -13.15 5.14 -11.76
C ASP A 462 -12.25 4.92 -12.99
N TYR A 463 -12.86 4.84 -14.17
CA TYR A 463 -12.14 4.76 -15.43
C TYR A 463 -11.30 6.02 -15.69
N PHE A 464 -11.87 7.21 -15.46
CA PHE A 464 -11.15 8.47 -15.54
C PHE A 464 -10.03 8.56 -14.49
N GLU A 465 -10.28 8.16 -13.25
CA GLU A 465 -9.28 8.17 -12.18
C GLU A 465 -8.08 7.29 -12.53
N LYS A 466 -8.33 6.09 -13.08
CA LYS A 466 -7.26 5.18 -13.55
C LYS A 466 -6.44 5.76 -14.69
N ASN A 467 -7.07 6.49 -15.61
CA ASN A 467 -6.44 6.98 -16.84
C ASN A 467 -6.24 8.51 -16.85
N LYS A 468 -6.25 9.17 -15.69
CA LYS A 468 -6.49 10.62 -15.56
C LYS A 468 -5.58 11.46 -16.45
N ASP A 469 -4.27 11.25 -16.35
CA ASP A 469 -3.29 12.10 -17.02
C ASP A 469 -3.39 11.95 -18.54
N PHE A 470 -3.48 10.71 -19.03
CA PHE A 470 -3.66 10.45 -20.45
C PHE A 470 -5.03 10.91 -20.97
N ALA A 471 -6.11 10.75 -20.20
CA ALA A 471 -7.44 11.21 -20.59
C ALA A 471 -7.47 12.75 -20.78
N ILE A 472 -6.84 13.49 -19.88
CA ILE A 472 -6.70 14.95 -20.00
C ILE A 472 -5.88 15.31 -21.24
N ALA A 473 -4.74 14.65 -21.45
CA ALA A 473 -3.90 14.88 -22.63
C ALA A 473 -4.64 14.57 -23.94
N ALA A 474 -5.31 13.42 -24.03
CA ALA A 474 -6.09 12.99 -25.19
C ALA A 474 -7.21 13.98 -25.54
N ILE A 475 -7.91 14.53 -24.55
CA ILE A 475 -8.96 15.53 -24.77
C ILE A 475 -8.38 16.85 -25.27
N ASN A 476 -7.23 17.27 -24.76
CA ASN A 476 -6.55 18.47 -25.25
C ASN A 476 -6.02 18.27 -26.68
N LEU A 477 -5.47 17.09 -26.98
CA LEU A 477 -5.03 16.72 -28.32
C LEU A 477 -6.21 16.69 -29.30
N TRP A 478 -7.34 16.10 -28.91
CA TRP A 478 -8.56 16.08 -29.73
C TRP A 478 -9.04 17.48 -30.10
N ASP A 479 -9.10 18.38 -29.11
CA ASP A 479 -9.55 19.76 -29.31
C ASP A 479 -8.61 20.50 -30.29
N LYS A 480 -7.30 20.38 -30.06
CA LYS A 480 -6.27 20.92 -30.96
C LYS A 480 -6.38 20.37 -32.38
N TRP A 481 -6.42 19.04 -32.54
CA TRP A 481 -6.50 18.38 -33.84
C TRP A 481 -7.78 18.75 -34.60
N SER A 482 -8.91 18.84 -33.89
CA SER A 482 -10.19 19.26 -34.48
C SER A 482 -10.15 20.71 -34.96
N MET A 483 -9.46 21.60 -34.23
CA MET A 483 -9.27 22.98 -34.65
C MET A 483 -8.27 23.09 -35.83
N ASP A 484 -7.13 22.41 -35.75
CA ASP A 484 -6.11 22.38 -36.81
C ASP A 484 -6.71 21.94 -38.16
N TYR A 485 -7.60 20.94 -38.15
CA TYR A 485 -8.26 20.48 -39.38
C TYR A 485 -9.24 21.51 -39.96
N LYS A 486 -9.90 22.32 -39.11
CA LYS A 486 -10.73 23.45 -39.57
C LYS A 486 -9.85 24.59 -40.14
N VAL A 487 -8.67 24.81 -39.57
CA VAL A 487 -7.69 25.79 -40.05
C VAL A 487 -7.17 25.41 -41.45
N LEU A 488 -6.96 24.12 -41.72
CA LEU A 488 -6.61 23.62 -43.07
C LEU A 488 -7.60 24.12 -44.13
N LYS A 489 -8.90 24.09 -43.81
CA LYS A 489 -9.99 24.41 -44.73
C LYS A 489 -10.28 25.89 -44.88
N THR A 490 -9.59 26.72 -44.09
CA THR A 490 -9.76 28.17 -44.06
C THR A 490 -8.42 28.86 -44.33
N THR A 491 -7.59 29.03 -43.30
CA THR A 491 -6.31 29.75 -43.39
C THR A 491 -5.37 29.12 -44.42
N TYR A 492 -5.15 27.80 -44.36
CA TYR A 492 -4.17 27.18 -45.26
C TYR A 492 -4.62 27.17 -46.72
N LYS A 493 -5.93 27.08 -46.95
CA LYS A 493 -6.51 27.23 -48.29
C LYS A 493 -6.22 28.63 -48.85
N GLU A 494 -6.43 29.67 -48.04
CA GLU A 494 -6.19 31.05 -48.46
C GLU A 494 -4.69 31.34 -48.64
N ASP A 495 -3.84 30.80 -47.77
CA ASP A 495 -2.37 30.88 -47.92
C ASP A 495 -1.92 30.25 -49.25
N LEU A 496 -2.43 29.05 -49.57
CA LEU A 496 -2.12 28.37 -50.82
C LEU A 496 -2.59 29.19 -52.03
N LYS A 497 -3.83 29.68 -51.99
CA LYS A 497 -4.38 30.54 -53.04
C LYS A 497 -3.50 31.77 -53.27
N ASN A 498 -3.18 32.51 -52.21
CA ASN A 498 -2.36 33.72 -52.29
C ASN A 498 -0.95 33.44 -52.84
N ASN A 499 -0.37 32.29 -52.52
CA ASN A 499 0.94 31.89 -53.04
C ASN A 499 0.87 31.53 -54.52
N CYS A 500 -0.14 30.75 -54.93
CA CYS A 500 -0.33 30.35 -56.32
C CYS A 500 -0.68 31.53 -57.23
N GLU A 501 -1.51 32.47 -56.76
CA GLU A 501 -1.85 33.68 -57.52
C GLU A 501 -0.62 34.58 -57.76
N LYS A 502 0.32 34.65 -56.81
CA LYS A 502 1.60 35.36 -57.01
C LYS A 502 2.50 34.71 -58.04
N GLU A 503 2.41 33.39 -58.19
CA GLU A 503 3.17 32.60 -59.15
C GLU A 503 2.40 32.39 -60.47
N GLU A 504 1.28 33.10 -60.66
CA GLU A 504 0.40 33.03 -61.85
C GLU A 504 -0.15 31.61 -62.14
N ILE A 505 -0.31 30.77 -61.12
CA ILE A 505 -0.88 29.42 -61.24
C ILE A 505 -2.41 29.48 -61.25
N GLU A 506 -3.07 28.80 -62.20
CA GLU A 506 -4.52 28.88 -62.37
C GLU A 506 -5.32 28.26 -61.20
N GLU A 507 -6.51 28.79 -60.94
CA GLU A 507 -7.40 28.32 -59.87
C GLU A 507 -7.73 26.84 -59.98
N GLU A 508 -8.03 26.37 -61.18
CA GLU A 508 -8.34 24.96 -61.45
C GLU A 508 -7.18 24.02 -61.05
N VAL A 509 -5.94 24.50 -61.13
CA VAL A 509 -4.73 23.74 -60.83
C VAL A 509 -4.51 23.69 -59.32
N TRP A 510 -4.44 24.83 -58.64
CA TRP A 510 -4.16 24.83 -57.19
C TRP A 510 -5.33 24.28 -56.37
N MET A 511 -6.58 24.37 -56.87
CA MET A 511 -7.73 23.71 -56.24
C MET A 511 -7.63 22.18 -56.30
N LYS A 512 -7.07 21.59 -57.37
CA LYS A 512 -6.75 20.15 -57.40
C LYS A 512 -5.72 19.80 -56.33
N TRP A 513 -4.66 20.60 -56.19
CA TRP A 513 -3.63 20.37 -55.17
C TRP A 513 -4.20 20.47 -53.76
N PHE A 514 -5.10 21.44 -53.53
CA PHE A 514 -5.78 21.58 -52.26
C PHE A 514 -6.69 20.39 -51.95
N ASN A 515 -7.36 19.83 -52.96
CA ASN A 515 -8.16 18.62 -52.81
C ASN A 515 -7.28 17.41 -52.47
N ASP A 516 -6.16 17.23 -53.15
CA ASP A 516 -5.18 16.17 -52.85
C ASP A 516 -4.66 16.32 -51.42
N TRP A 517 -4.29 17.54 -51.03
CA TRP A 517 -3.85 17.84 -49.67
C TRP A 517 -4.93 17.50 -48.63
N CYS A 518 -6.18 17.88 -48.88
CA CYS A 518 -7.31 17.53 -48.02
C CYS A 518 -7.50 16.02 -47.90
N ASN A 519 -7.36 15.27 -49.00
CA ASN A 519 -7.49 13.81 -49.02
C ASN A 519 -6.38 13.16 -48.18
N THR A 520 -5.11 13.54 -48.41
CA THR A 520 -3.98 13.03 -47.61
C THR A 520 -4.14 13.38 -46.14
N ARG A 521 -4.53 14.62 -45.82
CA ARG A 521 -4.76 15.04 -44.43
C ARG A 521 -5.93 14.29 -43.81
N PHE A 522 -7.01 14.02 -44.55
CA PHE A 522 -8.13 13.23 -44.04
C PHE A 522 -7.72 11.81 -43.63
N VAL A 523 -6.87 11.13 -44.42
CA VAL A 523 -6.35 9.80 -44.04
C VAL A 523 -5.51 9.87 -42.75
N ILE A 524 -4.69 10.91 -42.59
CA ILE A 524 -3.93 11.16 -41.36
C ILE A 524 -4.86 11.37 -40.17
N GLU A 525 -5.91 12.17 -40.35
CA GLU A 525 -6.93 12.39 -39.31
C GLU A 525 -7.60 11.06 -38.90
N GLN A 526 -7.89 10.16 -39.83
CA GLN A 526 -8.51 8.87 -39.48
C GLN A 526 -7.63 8.03 -38.54
N GLN A 527 -6.31 8.20 -38.56
CA GLN A 527 -5.39 7.45 -37.71
C GLN A 527 -5.29 7.95 -36.26
N PHE A 528 -5.83 9.14 -35.96
CA PHE A 528 -5.81 9.71 -34.60
C PHE A 528 -6.61 8.89 -33.59
N MET A 529 -7.88 8.60 -33.87
CA MET A 529 -8.76 7.93 -32.91
C MET A 529 -8.36 6.49 -32.54
N PRO A 530 -7.88 5.65 -33.48
CA PRO A 530 -7.35 4.33 -33.14
C PRO A 530 -6.29 4.38 -32.04
N LEU A 531 -5.33 5.32 -32.12
CA LEU A 531 -4.31 5.50 -31.08
C LEU A 531 -4.91 5.89 -29.74
N ILE A 532 -5.81 6.87 -29.73
CA ILE A 532 -6.43 7.35 -28.50
C ILE A 532 -7.22 6.24 -27.82
N LYS A 533 -7.99 5.45 -28.57
CA LYS A 533 -8.76 4.31 -28.04
C LYS A 533 -7.85 3.25 -27.43
N GLU A 534 -6.73 2.95 -28.09
CA GLU A 534 -5.78 1.95 -27.64
C GLU A 534 -4.97 2.41 -26.42
N GLY A 535 -4.65 3.70 -26.32
CA GLY A 535 -4.04 4.27 -25.11
C GLY A 535 -5.00 4.23 -23.93
N LEU A 536 -6.27 4.58 -24.18
CA LEU A 536 -7.32 4.62 -23.18
C LEU A 536 -7.78 3.23 -22.70
N SER A 537 -7.46 2.15 -23.42
CA SER A 537 -7.74 0.78 -22.97
C SER A 537 -6.71 0.26 -21.95
N GLY A 538 -5.62 0.98 -21.70
CA GLY A 538 -4.55 0.58 -20.78
C GLY A 538 -3.56 -0.44 -21.36
N ASN A 539 -3.70 -0.85 -22.63
CA ASN A 539 -2.86 -1.90 -23.24
C ASN A 539 -1.37 -1.52 -23.29
N PHE A 540 -1.06 -0.22 -23.35
CA PHE A 540 0.29 0.34 -23.41
C PHE A 540 0.87 0.77 -22.05
N GLU A 541 0.09 0.80 -20.96
CA GLU A 541 0.56 1.24 -19.63
C GLU A 541 1.60 0.31 -19.01
N ALA A 542 1.54 -0.99 -19.34
CA ALA A 542 2.44 -2.02 -18.80
C ALA A 542 3.79 -2.12 -19.53
N GLU A 543 4.04 -1.32 -20.58
CA GLU A 543 5.23 -1.44 -21.45
C GLU A 543 6.48 -0.75 -20.88
N LYS A 544 6.31 0.39 -20.20
CA LYS A 544 7.39 1.10 -19.51
C LYS A 544 6.79 1.80 -18.30
N LYS A 545 7.46 1.71 -17.15
CA LYS A 545 7.11 2.37 -15.87
C LYS A 545 6.60 3.81 -16.07
N GLY A 546 5.29 3.99 -16.27
CA GLY A 546 4.62 5.29 -16.34
C GLY A 546 4.93 6.17 -17.56
N ILE A 547 5.28 5.63 -18.74
CA ILE A 547 5.52 6.44 -19.95
C ILE A 547 4.41 6.24 -20.99
N ILE A 548 3.85 7.35 -21.48
CA ILE A 548 2.75 7.39 -22.44
C ILE A 548 3.29 7.21 -23.86
N ILE A 549 3.58 5.96 -24.24
CA ILE A 549 4.04 5.58 -25.58
C ILE A 549 3.10 6.11 -26.68
N ILE A 550 1.80 6.18 -26.39
CA ILE A 550 0.81 6.70 -27.33
C ILE A 550 0.98 8.20 -27.58
N GLU A 551 1.42 8.99 -26.60
CA GLU A 551 1.73 10.41 -26.81
C GLU A 551 2.92 10.57 -27.76
N ASP A 552 3.98 9.78 -27.59
CA ASP A 552 5.14 9.79 -28.51
C ASP A 552 4.71 9.45 -29.94
N VAL A 553 3.81 8.47 -30.11
CA VAL A 553 3.28 8.10 -31.44
C VAL A 553 2.37 9.20 -32.00
N VAL A 554 1.55 9.87 -31.18
CA VAL A 554 0.71 11.01 -31.61
C VAL A 554 1.56 12.22 -31.98
N ASP A 555 2.62 12.50 -31.25
CA ASP A 555 3.57 13.57 -31.57
C ASP A 555 4.31 13.29 -32.87
N LEU A 556 4.72 12.04 -33.09
CA LEU A 556 5.31 11.61 -34.35
C LEU A 556 4.31 11.73 -35.51
N LEU A 557 3.03 11.43 -35.27
CA LEU A 557 1.96 11.64 -36.25
C LEU A 557 1.71 13.14 -36.52
N ASP A 558 1.80 14.01 -35.51
CA ASP A 558 1.71 15.47 -35.65
C ASP A 558 2.91 16.02 -36.46
N GLU A 559 4.11 15.47 -36.27
CA GLU A 559 5.28 15.79 -37.09
C GLU A 559 5.07 15.39 -38.56
N TYR A 560 4.61 14.15 -38.80
CA TYR A 560 4.30 13.65 -40.14
C TYR A 560 3.28 14.55 -40.85
N LYS A 561 2.18 14.85 -40.16
CA LYS A 561 1.15 15.82 -40.57
C LYS A 561 1.75 17.16 -40.98
N LYS A 562 2.62 17.76 -40.15
CA LYS A 562 3.25 19.05 -40.43
C LYS A 562 4.18 18.99 -41.64
N LYS A 563 4.90 17.90 -41.84
CA LYS A 563 5.74 17.71 -43.03
C LYS A 563 4.91 17.61 -44.31
N VAL A 564 3.77 16.91 -44.26
CA VAL A 564 2.81 16.87 -45.37
C VAL A 564 2.24 18.27 -45.64
N ASP A 565 1.82 18.99 -44.61
CA ASP A 565 1.34 20.37 -44.74
C ASP A 565 2.42 21.28 -45.36
N ASN A 566 3.68 21.14 -44.93
CA ASN A 566 4.81 21.90 -45.47
C ASN A 566 5.08 21.58 -46.94
N PHE A 567 4.98 20.31 -47.34
CA PHE A 567 5.13 19.90 -48.74
C PHE A 567 4.13 20.62 -49.65
N TYR A 568 2.84 20.62 -49.28
CA TYR A 568 1.81 21.27 -50.09
C TYR A 568 1.94 22.81 -50.08
N LYS A 569 2.37 23.39 -48.95
CA LYS A 569 2.56 24.85 -48.85
C LYS A 569 3.75 25.37 -49.64
N ASN A 570 4.87 24.65 -49.61
CA ASN A 570 6.17 25.20 -50.01
C ASN A 570 6.83 24.46 -51.17
N ASP A 571 6.63 23.15 -51.29
CA ASP A 571 7.35 22.33 -52.29
C ASP A 571 6.51 22.06 -53.55
N ARG A 572 5.18 22.08 -53.42
CA ARG A 572 4.25 21.63 -54.46
C ARG A 572 4.28 22.50 -55.72
N SER A 573 4.37 23.82 -55.58
CA SER A 573 4.38 24.75 -56.72
C SER A 573 5.68 24.63 -57.53
N ALA A 574 6.82 24.54 -56.85
CA ALA A 574 8.11 24.32 -57.49
C ALA A 574 8.16 23.04 -58.33
N ILE A 575 7.49 21.96 -57.89
CA ILE A 575 7.37 20.74 -58.70
C ILE A 575 6.56 21.00 -59.97
N TYR A 576 5.41 21.67 -59.85
CA TYR A 576 4.56 21.98 -61.00
C TYR A 576 5.29 22.81 -62.07
N VAL A 577 5.95 23.90 -61.67
CA VAL A 577 6.71 24.78 -62.58
C VAL A 577 7.76 24.01 -63.38
N ASN A 578 8.38 22.99 -62.77
CA ASN A 578 9.40 22.16 -63.43
C ASN A 578 8.84 21.22 -64.51
N TYR A 579 7.54 20.88 -64.48
CA TYR A 579 6.97 19.86 -65.37
C TYR A 579 5.83 20.35 -66.27
N VAL A 580 5.21 21.51 -65.98
CA VAL A 580 4.04 22.02 -66.73
C VAL A 580 4.29 22.16 -68.24
N PHE A 581 5.50 22.55 -68.66
CA PHE A 581 5.86 22.69 -70.08
C PHE A 581 6.63 21.49 -70.66
N VAL A 582 6.76 20.41 -69.90
CA VAL A 582 7.50 19.20 -70.31
C VAL A 582 6.52 18.19 -70.92
N ALA A 583 6.94 17.50 -71.99
CA ALA A 583 6.12 16.42 -72.56
C ALA A 583 5.92 15.28 -71.55
N ASN A 584 4.70 14.74 -71.46
CA ASN A 584 4.28 13.85 -70.38
C ASN A 584 4.45 14.47 -68.98
N GLY A 585 4.41 15.81 -68.90
CA GLY A 585 4.64 16.62 -67.70
C GLY A 585 3.76 16.21 -66.53
N GLU A 586 2.45 16.04 -66.76
CA GLU A 586 1.50 15.61 -65.73
C GLU A 586 1.87 14.27 -65.08
N LEU A 587 2.34 13.30 -65.88
CA LEU A 587 2.80 12.00 -65.39
C LEU A 587 4.11 12.11 -64.60
N GLN A 588 5.06 12.91 -65.10
CA GLN A 588 6.33 13.17 -64.42
C GLN A 588 6.13 13.89 -63.09
N GLU A 589 5.19 14.84 -63.07
CA GLU A 589 4.76 15.60 -61.90
C GLU A 589 4.16 14.68 -60.84
N LYS A 590 3.18 13.83 -61.19
CA LYS A 590 2.59 12.85 -60.25
C LYS A 590 3.65 11.95 -59.64
N PHE A 591 4.59 11.43 -60.44
CA PHE A 591 5.66 10.59 -59.91
C PHE A 591 6.63 11.33 -58.99
N GLU A 592 6.94 12.60 -59.25
CA GLU A 592 7.78 13.41 -58.36
C GLU A 592 7.06 13.73 -57.04
N ILE A 593 5.76 14.01 -57.09
CA ILE A 593 4.91 14.24 -55.91
C ILE A 593 4.92 13.01 -55.02
N GLU A 594 4.56 11.85 -55.56
CA GLU A 594 4.49 10.61 -54.78
C GLU A 594 5.87 10.19 -54.28
N LEU A 595 6.93 10.50 -55.02
CA LEU A 595 8.30 10.31 -54.55
C LEU A 595 8.64 11.16 -53.32
N LYS A 596 8.29 12.45 -53.32
CA LYS A 596 8.53 13.31 -52.16
C LYS A 596 7.67 12.92 -50.97
N LEU A 597 6.38 12.61 -51.18
CA LEU A 597 5.49 12.14 -50.13
C LEU A 597 5.96 10.80 -49.55
N TYR A 598 6.44 9.87 -50.39
CA TYR A 598 7.03 8.61 -49.93
C TYR A 598 8.26 8.82 -49.03
N LYS A 599 9.12 9.80 -49.34
CA LYS A 599 10.25 10.13 -48.45
C LYS A 599 9.77 10.59 -47.07
N ILE A 600 8.73 11.41 -47.02
CA ILE A 600 8.13 11.84 -45.75
C ILE A 600 7.56 10.63 -44.98
N SER A 601 6.84 9.73 -45.66
CA SER A 601 6.31 8.49 -45.06
C SER A 601 7.42 7.54 -44.59
N SER A 602 8.52 7.43 -45.33
CA SER A 602 9.68 6.61 -44.97
C SER A 602 10.40 7.16 -43.73
N GLU A 603 10.59 8.49 -43.65
CA GLU A 603 11.14 9.13 -42.45
C GLU A 603 10.27 8.90 -41.22
N PHE A 604 8.94 9.03 -41.37
CA PHE A 604 7.99 8.69 -40.32
C PHE A 604 8.13 7.23 -39.88
N GLN A 605 8.19 6.29 -40.83
CA GLN A 605 8.38 4.87 -40.54
C GLN A 605 9.70 4.60 -39.79
N LYS A 606 10.81 5.27 -40.17
CA LYS A 606 12.11 5.12 -39.48
C LYS A 606 12.03 5.55 -38.02
N LYS A 607 11.39 6.68 -37.74
CA LYS A 607 11.20 7.15 -36.36
C LYS A 607 10.25 6.25 -35.57
N LEU A 608 9.19 5.76 -36.22
CA LEU A 608 8.23 4.86 -35.58
C LEU A 608 8.86 3.50 -35.24
N GLN A 609 9.82 3.05 -36.06
CA GLN A 609 10.58 1.83 -35.81
C GLN A 609 11.22 1.84 -34.41
N ASP A 610 11.87 2.95 -34.03
CA ASP A 610 12.52 3.09 -32.73
C ASP A 610 11.52 2.90 -31.58
N ILE A 611 10.30 3.43 -31.73
CA ILE A 611 9.22 3.27 -30.75
C ILE A 611 8.79 1.80 -30.69
N ILE A 612 8.48 1.18 -31.83
CA ILE A 612 8.02 -0.22 -31.94
C ILE A 612 9.01 -1.18 -31.28
N PHE A 613 10.31 -1.06 -31.57
CA PHE A 613 11.31 -1.96 -31.02
C PHE A 613 11.67 -1.66 -29.56
N SER A 614 11.22 -0.51 -29.04
CA SER A 614 11.31 -0.23 -27.60
C SER A 614 10.20 -0.89 -26.77
N LEU A 615 9.20 -1.49 -27.41
CA LEU A 615 8.11 -2.21 -26.75
C LEU A 615 8.55 -3.61 -26.29
N GLU A 616 8.00 -4.05 -25.17
CA GLU A 616 8.16 -5.39 -24.62
C GLU A 616 7.14 -6.36 -25.24
N LYS A 617 5.85 -6.01 -25.31
CA LYS A 617 4.83 -6.94 -25.84
C LYS A 617 4.75 -6.92 -27.37
N ASN A 618 4.71 -8.11 -27.95
CA ASN A 618 4.55 -8.29 -29.40
C ASN A 618 3.18 -7.83 -29.91
N GLU A 619 2.12 -7.94 -29.10
CA GLU A 619 0.78 -7.48 -29.47
C GLU A 619 0.78 -5.97 -29.78
N ASN A 620 1.42 -5.18 -28.91
CA ASN A 620 1.53 -3.73 -29.08
C ASN A 620 2.41 -3.35 -30.29
N LYS A 621 3.46 -4.13 -30.58
CA LYS A 621 4.26 -3.98 -31.81
C LYS A 621 3.41 -4.21 -33.06
N ILE A 622 2.65 -5.31 -33.07
CA ILE A 622 1.78 -5.67 -34.20
C ILE A 622 0.72 -4.59 -34.43
N PHE A 623 0.12 -4.06 -33.35
CA PHE A 623 -0.84 -2.97 -33.43
C PHE A 623 -0.23 -1.74 -34.14
N LEU A 624 0.91 -1.23 -33.67
CA LEU A 624 1.54 -0.04 -34.27
C LEU A 624 1.96 -0.26 -35.72
N ILE A 625 2.48 -1.44 -36.05
CA ILE A 625 2.82 -1.79 -37.45
C ILE A 625 1.57 -1.73 -38.33
N ASN A 626 0.49 -2.39 -37.91
CA ASN A 626 -0.75 -2.43 -38.69
C ASN A 626 -1.40 -1.06 -38.82
N TRP A 627 -1.41 -0.29 -37.74
CA TRP A 627 -1.91 1.08 -37.70
C TRP A 627 -1.16 1.99 -38.69
N ALA A 628 0.17 1.97 -38.69
CA ALA A 628 0.98 2.85 -39.52
C ALA A 628 0.92 2.53 -41.02
N ASN A 629 0.55 1.30 -41.40
CA ASN A 629 0.49 0.88 -42.81
C ASN A 629 -0.43 1.77 -43.65
N ASN A 630 -1.53 2.26 -43.08
CA ASN A 630 -2.47 3.17 -43.75
C ASN A 630 -1.83 4.51 -44.16
N LEU A 631 -0.69 4.87 -43.56
CA LEU A 631 0.05 6.09 -43.85
C LEU A 631 1.28 5.82 -44.72
N ILE A 632 2.00 4.73 -44.42
CA ILE A 632 3.24 4.36 -45.10
C ILE A 632 2.98 3.96 -46.55
N ASP A 633 1.89 3.23 -46.79
CA ASP A 633 1.59 2.69 -48.11
C ASP A 633 0.79 3.68 -48.98
N LEU A 634 0.41 4.86 -48.44
CA LEU A 634 -0.42 5.85 -49.14
C LEU A 634 0.17 6.30 -50.48
N PRO A 635 1.46 6.67 -50.60
CA PRO A 635 2.04 7.06 -51.89
C PRO A 635 2.12 5.90 -52.89
N VAL A 636 2.27 4.66 -52.40
CA VAL A 636 2.26 3.46 -53.24
C VAL A 636 0.86 3.23 -53.80
N ASP A 637 -0.17 3.38 -52.96
CA ASP A 637 -1.58 3.22 -53.35
C ASP A 637 -2.02 4.30 -54.35
N GLU A 638 -1.57 5.54 -54.16
CA GLU A 638 -1.79 6.64 -55.11
C GLU A 638 -1.18 6.35 -56.48
N ILE A 639 0.04 5.80 -56.55
CA ILE A 639 0.66 5.40 -57.82
C ILE A 639 -0.12 4.26 -58.47
N ILE A 640 -0.48 3.22 -57.71
CA ILE A 640 -1.21 2.06 -58.22
C ILE A 640 -2.56 2.51 -58.81
N ASN A 641 -3.33 3.30 -58.05
CA ASN A 641 -4.62 3.82 -58.49
C ASN A 641 -4.49 4.71 -59.72
N PHE A 642 -3.49 5.60 -59.74
CA PHE A 642 -3.26 6.49 -60.86
C PHE A 642 -2.91 5.74 -62.15
N VAL A 643 -2.04 4.72 -62.07
CA VAL A 643 -1.65 3.90 -63.22
C VAL A 643 -2.83 3.09 -63.76
N GLN A 644 -3.66 2.54 -62.86
CA GLN A 644 -4.85 1.76 -63.22
C GLN A 644 -5.95 2.64 -63.86
N LEU A 645 -6.20 3.84 -63.34
CA LEU A 645 -7.25 4.73 -63.84
C LEU A 645 -6.92 5.32 -65.21
N ASN A 646 -5.64 5.54 -65.52
CA ASN A 646 -5.21 6.19 -66.75
C ASN A 646 -4.85 5.22 -67.89
N ASN A 647 -5.04 3.90 -67.71
CA ASN A 647 -4.72 2.85 -68.70
C ASN A 647 -3.42 3.14 -69.44
N LEU A 648 -2.34 3.37 -68.70
CA LEU A 648 -1.05 3.72 -69.28
C LEU A 648 -0.44 2.47 -69.94
N ASP A 649 -0.81 2.19 -71.20
CA ASP A 649 -0.28 1.08 -72.01
C ASP A 649 1.27 1.06 -72.09
N SER A 650 1.89 2.21 -71.79
CA SER A 650 3.34 2.42 -71.72
C SER A 650 4.01 1.86 -70.45
N ILE A 651 3.26 1.53 -69.40
CA ILE A 651 3.79 0.99 -68.14
C ILE A 651 3.51 -0.51 -68.10
N PRO A 652 4.55 -1.36 -68.16
CA PRO A 652 4.35 -2.80 -68.17
C PRO A 652 3.67 -3.32 -66.88
N GLN A 653 2.70 -4.22 -67.01
CA GLN A 653 1.97 -4.84 -65.90
C GLN A 653 2.89 -5.46 -64.82
N ASN A 654 4.09 -5.88 -65.21
CA ASN A 654 5.09 -6.42 -64.28
C ASN A 654 5.64 -5.36 -63.30
N VAL A 655 5.64 -4.07 -63.65
CA VAL A 655 6.05 -2.95 -62.77
C VAL A 655 4.94 -2.68 -61.75
N LEU A 656 3.67 -2.73 -62.17
CA LEU A 656 2.52 -2.60 -61.27
C LEU A 656 2.49 -3.75 -60.25
N ASN A 657 2.73 -4.99 -60.70
CA ASN A 657 2.86 -6.13 -59.80
C ASN A 657 4.01 -5.94 -58.80
N GLN A 658 5.14 -5.33 -59.20
CA GLN A 658 6.25 -5.02 -58.28
C GLN A 658 5.85 -3.99 -57.20
N PHE A 659 5.01 -3.00 -57.51
CA PHE A 659 4.43 -2.10 -56.50
C PHE A 659 3.48 -2.82 -55.53
N ILE A 660 2.70 -3.79 -56.00
CA ILE A 660 1.85 -4.63 -55.13
C ILE A 660 2.72 -5.50 -54.21
N GLU A 661 3.82 -6.07 -54.71
CA GLU A 661 4.78 -6.82 -53.90
C GLU A 661 5.43 -5.95 -52.81
N LEU A 662 5.64 -4.64 -53.05
CA LEU A 662 6.16 -3.72 -52.02
C LEU A 662 5.24 -3.58 -50.79
N LYS A 663 3.97 -3.98 -50.89
CA LYS A 663 3.01 -3.98 -49.78
C LYS A 663 3.01 -5.30 -48.99
N LYS A 664 3.63 -6.38 -49.51
CA LYS A 664 3.68 -7.67 -48.80
C LYS A 664 4.60 -7.57 -47.59
N LYS A 665 4.15 -8.08 -46.44
CA LYS A 665 4.84 -7.95 -45.15
C LYS A 665 5.00 -9.32 -44.50
N ASN A 666 6.24 -9.68 -44.10
CA ASN A 666 6.53 -10.88 -43.30
C ASN A 666 6.63 -10.49 -41.82
N PHE A 667 5.51 -10.59 -41.11
CA PHE A 667 5.41 -10.16 -39.71
C PHE A 667 6.32 -10.96 -38.76
N GLU A 668 6.60 -12.24 -39.04
CA GLU A 668 7.55 -13.05 -38.24
C GLU A 668 8.98 -12.51 -38.32
N SER A 669 9.40 -12.04 -39.51
CA SER A 669 10.70 -11.38 -39.69
C SER A 669 10.72 -9.96 -39.09
N TYR A 670 9.59 -9.24 -39.12
CA TYR A 670 9.48 -7.91 -38.55
C TYR A 670 9.42 -7.86 -37.03
N LEU A 671 9.01 -8.92 -36.36
CA LEU A 671 8.90 -8.97 -34.89
C LEU A 671 10.15 -9.50 -34.19
N SER A 672 11.04 -10.20 -34.92
CA SER A 672 12.17 -10.93 -34.33
C SER A 672 13.49 -10.16 -34.32
N ASP A 673 13.71 -9.21 -35.24
CA ASP A 673 14.98 -8.50 -35.36
C ASP A 673 14.81 -7.07 -35.90
N ALA A 674 15.11 -6.06 -35.06
CA ALA A 674 15.10 -4.64 -35.43
C ALA A 674 16.01 -4.35 -36.63
N LYS A 675 17.13 -5.07 -36.75
CA LYS A 675 18.06 -4.94 -37.87
C LYS A 675 17.49 -5.55 -39.15
N ALA A 676 16.72 -6.63 -39.06
CA ALA A 676 16.02 -7.22 -40.19
C ALA A 676 14.89 -6.29 -40.68
N TYR A 677 14.10 -5.71 -39.77
CA TYR A 677 13.09 -4.70 -40.10
C TYR A 677 13.71 -3.49 -40.81
N GLY A 678 14.80 -2.93 -40.26
CA GLY A 678 15.48 -1.78 -40.87
C GLY A 678 16.04 -2.09 -42.26
N LYS A 679 16.63 -3.28 -42.46
CA LYS A 679 17.11 -3.72 -43.77
C LYS A 679 15.98 -3.87 -44.79
N GLU A 680 14.85 -4.41 -44.37
CA GLU A 680 13.68 -4.58 -45.22
C GLU A 680 13.06 -3.24 -45.60
N GLN A 681 13.04 -2.28 -44.67
CA GLN A 681 12.67 -0.91 -44.97
C GLN A 681 13.62 -0.25 -45.97
N GLU A 682 14.94 -0.36 -45.80
CA GLU A 682 15.92 0.14 -46.78
C GLU A 682 15.76 -0.52 -48.16
N ARG A 683 15.42 -1.81 -48.20
CA ARG A 683 15.12 -2.52 -49.44
C ARG A 683 13.90 -1.92 -50.12
N ARG A 684 12.80 -1.71 -49.39
CA ARG A 684 11.58 -1.06 -49.90
C ARG A 684 11.87 0.36 -50.41
N ASP A 685 12.65 1.16 -49.67
CA ASP A 685 13.07 2.50 -50.09
C ASP A 685 13.81 2.46 -51.45
N LYS A 686 14.79 1.57 -51.59
CA LYS A 686 15.57 1.42 -52.84
C LYS A 686 14.71 0.95 -54.00
N GLU A 687 13.83 -0.02 -53.76
CA GLU A 687 12.95 -0.57 -54.79
C GLU A 687 11.91 0.45 -55.24
N PHE A 688 11.26 1.18 -54.33
CA PHE A 688 10.33 2.24 -54.68
C PHE A 688 10.98 3.31 -55.58
N ASN A 689 12.16 3.81 -55.18
CA ASN A 689 12.94 4.77 -55.99
C ASN A 689 13.28 4.22 -57.38
N SER A 690 13.69 2.94 -57.44
CA SER A 690 14.01 2.25 -58.70
C SER A 690 12.78 2.10 -59.61
N LEU A 691 11.63 1.76 -59.05
CA LEU A 691 10.38 1.62 -59.81
C LEU A 691 9.90 2.97 -60.37
N ILE A 692 9.92 4.03 -59.55
CA ILE A 692 9.64 5.40 -60.01
C ILE A 692 10.58 5.79 -61.16
N PHE A 693 11.89 5.54 -61.00
CA PHE A 693 12.87 5.84 -62.05
C PHE A 693 12.59 5.06 -63.35
N LYS A 694 12.24 3.78 -63.27
CA LYS A 694 11.87 2.96 -64.43
C LYS A 694 10.64 3.51 -65.14
N MET A 695 9.59 3.87 -64.40
CA MET A 695 8.38 4.48 -64.96
C MET A 695 8.69 5.79 -65.67
N ARG A 696 9.43 6.70 -65.01
CA ARG A 696 9.82 7.99 -65.60
C ARG A 696 10.67 7.82 -66.86
N LYS A 697 11.58 6.83 -66.90
CA LYS A 697 12.39 6.51 -68.09
C LYS A 697 11.56 5.90 -69.22
N GLY A 698 10.57 5.07 -68.91
CA GLY A 698 9.62 4.51 -69.89
C GLY A 698 8.87 5.62 -70.63
N LEU A 699 8.40 6.63 -69.89
CA LEU A 699 7.71 7.80 -70.46
C LEU A 699 8.58 8.66 -71.38
N VAL A 700 9.90 8.65 -71.20
CA VAL A 700 10.86 9.37 -72.06
C VAL A 700 11.20 8.57 -73.31
N LYS A 701 11.15 7.23 -73.26
CA LYS A 701 11.45 6.34 -74.39
C LYS A 701 10.35 6.26 -75.44
N ASN A 702 9.08 6.39 -75.05
CA ASN A 702 7.94 6.42 -75.98
C ASN A 702 7.85 7.71 -76.83
N LYS A 703 8.95 8.47 -76.94
CA LYS A 703 9.12 9.64 -77.80
C LYS A 703 9.90 9.35 -79.09
N GLN A 704 10.37 8.12 -79.30
CA GLN A 704 11.21 7.74 -80.45
C GLN A 704 10.52 6.84 -81.48
N GLU A 705 9.20 6.68 -81.42
CA GLU A 705 8.39 6.08 -82.50
C GLU A 705 7.41 7.09 -83.08
#